data_AF-A0A1T4N3P1-F1
#
_entry.id   AF-A0A1T4N3P1-F1
#
_cell.length_a   1.000
_cell.length_b   1.000
_cell.length_c   1.000
_cell.angle_alpha   90.00
_cell.angle_beta   90.00
_cell.angle_gamma   90.00
#
_symmetry.space_group_name_H-M   'P 1'
#
loop_
_entity.id
_entity.type
_entity.pdbx_description
1 polymer ?
#
loop_
_entity_poly.entity_id
_entity_poly.type
_entity_poly.pdbx_seq_one_letter_code
_entity_poly.pdbx_strand_id
1 'polypeptide(L)'
;MKQKWQFFLVLGGLFAGFNFFSCDLETPERISIKTSGTNYEFPLGSGSFLIRDKMSASELRKNFSENLSEGSEEIKVYDYNPTQRDDDVLQYLIKYPIKEVSLGLSADGTNDINFSTKIEISNLNENIGKALTIEEKSYTIIETGIESVIPENKGIPFNITAPTFSRIKLSAGNFKISVNPEGTVSEDFELNARVILCDGSGNEIASSEERNIASGTGNSPLVLDLSGKILQPEMRFKLSGTMRGGTAGTVHSFKVSMQADSFKIQKVTGLTMTAEEIGDLDSNPETPDGCVSFESDFDFSGVNDYLISAEIKSGKMNVFSTIPEGWSGITAGIEKINVSQGEGFKVSENEFSDETLSAEESTKYLFNKTAVLENQTIKPSNVAGNVKVSGQVSVSFENATLVFDEATANPEVEIGGSCKIDKIKSLKVNISALSEASDLTGEVDTGLNFSNLLKDNLGDASDLIKNIEFFGVEGYVFAIQPGIEVFKGVNYSNCKLEAVYETDGIPKTSELVNGSLGLKETKIDLDALADENYMITDKSILSPENYSVKTEDSAVCNLLNDMPDSLKIKYELSGFSNATNELELTGEDFEKLTELKSVQIFILLKVPLQFTLKDKFDFPLDSHVADDYVTVSDVRSLINTINGNGDTFDETEDLLKRDSEEDFKDVKKYFDLVDSVSIYYKATNSTQLEISGSIKDDSNLIEEKTLSFEQSEPSAEFKKLELTGEEIKNVFDHYPFTPKIPIKITADGQLRQIPRNAEFGMSGYVQIKLSGQVEIWNKNEKEEN
;
A
#
# COMPACT_ATOMS: atom_id res chain seq x y z
N MET A 1 -49.88 30.83 29.12
CA MET A 1 -51.25 31.21 29.56
C MET A 1 -51.26 32.20 30.75
N LYS A 2 -50.44 33.27 30.71
CA LYS A 2 -50.52 34.41 31.66
C LYS A 2 -51.14 35.69 31.06
N GLN A 3 -51.54 35.65 29.78
CA GLN A 3 -52.17 36.76 29.06
C GLN A 3 -53.65 36.51 28.70
N LYS A 4 -54.16 35.27 28.78
CA LYS A 4 -55.58 34.95 28.49
C LYS A 4 -56.59 35.40 29.57
N TRP A 5 -56.15 36.04 30.64
CA TRP A 5 -57.03 36.59 31.68
C TRP A 5 -57.17 38.11 31.64
N GLN A 6 -56.45 38.82 30.75
CA GLN A 6 -56.58 40.28 30.66
C GLN A 6 -57.86 40.73 29.96
N PHE A 7 -58.47 39.91 29.10
CA PHE A 7 -59.75 40.25 28.48
C PHE A 7 -60.90 40.30 29.51
N PHE A 8 -60.90 39.36 30.47
CA PHE A 8 -61.83 39.38 31.60
C PHE A 8 -61.42 40.36 32.72
N LEU A 9 -60.12 40.62 32.91
CA LEU A 9 -59.62 41.60 33.90
C LEU A 9 -59.77 43.06 33.46
N VAL A 10 -59.85 43.38 32.16
CA VAL A 10 -60.14 44.76 31.72
C VAL A 10 -61.63 45.07 31.86
N LEU A 11 -62.52 44.10 31.64
CA LEU A 11 -63.95 44.22 31.96
C LEU A 11 -64.22 44.16 33.48
N GLY A 12 -63.47 43.37 34.25
CA GLY A 12 -63.55 43.34 35.72
C GLY A 12 -62.85 44.52 36.43
N GLY A 13 -61.78 45.06 35.84
CA GLY A 13 -61.00 46.18 36.37
C GLY A 13 -61.67 47.54 36.19
N LEU A 14 -62.57 47.66 35.20
CA LEU A 14 -63.44 48.84 35.04
C LEU A 14 -64.53 48.95 36.13
N PHE A 15 -64.79 47.89 36.90
CA PHE A 15 -65.75 47.90 38.01
C PHE A 15 -65.11 48.05 39.40
N ALA A 16 -63.80 47.89 39.54
CA ALA A 16 -63.10 48.10 40.83
C ALA A 16 -62.62 49.56 41.04
N GLY A 17 -62.85 50.46 40.07
CA GLY A 17 -62.40 51.86 40.08
C GLY A 17 -63.45 52.92 40.46
N PHE A 18 -64.69 52.55 40.76
CA PHE A 18 -65.71 53.49 41.25
C PHE A 18 -65.82 53.43 42.78
N ASN A 19 -64.81 53.95 43.46
CA ASN A 19 -64.96 54.53 44.79
C ASN A 19 -64.61 56.03 44.69
N PHE A 20 -65.40 56.88 45.36
CA PHE A 20 -65.41 58.37 45.39
C PHE A 20 -66.24 58.99 44.23
N PHE A 21 -67.36 59.70 44.43
CA PHE A 21 -67.82 60.57 45.52
C PHE A 21 -69.35 60.49 45.73
N SER A 22 -69.78 60.88 46.93
CA SER A 22 -71.15 61.13 47.36
C SER A 22 -72.04 61.85 46.32
N CYS A 23 -73.04 61.15 45.80
CA CYS A 23 -74.31 61.65 45.30
C CYS A 23 -75.24 60.43 45.13
N ASP A 24 -76.51 60.54 45.53
CA ASP A 24 -77.54 59.51 45.34
C ASP A 24 -77.66 59.11 43.86
N LEU A 25 -77.03 58.00 43.47
CA LEU A 25 -77.18 57.38 42.16
C LEU A 25 -77.68 55.93 42.37
N GLU A 26 -78.83 55.62 41.77
CA GLU A 26 -79.39 54.28 41.74
C GLU A 26 -78.42 53.30 41.06
N THR A 27 -78.31 52.09 41.62
CA THR A 27 -77.61 50.98 40.97
C THR A 27 -78.26 50.72 39.61
N PRO A 28 -77.53 50.79 38.49
CA PRO A 28 -78.14 50.64 37.17
C PRO A 28 -78.77 49.24 37.01
N GLU A 29 -80.06 49.18 36.70
CA GLU A 29 -80.80 47.92 36.49
C GLU A 29 -80.30 47.14 35.26
N ARG A 30 -79.67 47.85 34.31
CA ARG A 30 -79.02 47.32 33.12
C ARG A 30 -77.75 48.11 32.81
N ILE A 31 -76.65 47.39 32.63
CA ILE A 31 -75.43 47.93 32.02
C ILE A 31 -75.26 47.24 30.68
N SER A 32 -75.20 48.05 29.64
CA SER A 32 -75.12 47.57 28.27
C SER A 32 -73.88 48.15 27.62
N ILE A 33 -72.89 47.29 27.36
CA ILE A 33 -71.60 47.70 26.80
C ILE A 33 -71.66 47.54 25.29
N LYS A 34 -71.56 48.65 24.57
CA LYS A 34 -71.47 48.66 23.11
C LYS A 34 -70.02 48.36 22.70
N THR A 35 -69.78 47.18 22.15
CA THR A 35 -68.44 46.73 21.71
C THR A 35 -68.19 47.02 20.23
N SER A 36 -69.18 47.57 19.53
CA SER A 36 -69.19 47.80 18.08
C SER A 36 -67.95 48.55 17.59
N GLY A 37 -67.16 47.91 16.75
CA GLY A 37 -66.01 48.51 16.06
C GLY A 37 -64.67 48.34 16.78
N THR A 38 -64.59 47.54 17.84
CA THR A 38 -63.32 47.23 18.51
C THR A 38 -62.64 46.05 17.84
N ASN A 39 -61.37 46.22 17.46
CA ASN A 39 -60.51 45.18 16.90
C ASN A 39 -59.52 44.71 17.97
N TYR A 40 -59.39 43.40 18.17
CA TYR A 40 -58.39 42.79 19.03
C TYR A 40 -57.46 41.91 18.22
N GLU A 41 -56.15 42.05 18.41
CA GLU A 41 -55.14 41.31 17.66
C GLU A 41 -54.35 40.38 18.58
N PHE A 42 -54.18 39.14 18.14
CA PHE A 42 -53.46 38.08 18.87
C PHE A 42 -52.37 37.50 17.97
N PRO A 43 -51.08 37.54 18.36
CA PRO A 43 -50.02 36.95 17.55
C PRO A 43 -50.16 35.42 17.50
N LEU A 44 -50.01 34.85 16.30
CA LEU A 44 -49.90 33.40 16.07
C LEU A 44 -48.44 32.91 16.14
N GLY A 45 -47.49 33.85 16.11
CA GLY A 45 -46.06 33.57 16.08
C GLY A 45 -45.43 33.85 14.71
N SER A 46 -44.12 33.68 14.65
CA SER A 46 -43.31 33.80 13.44
C SER A 46 -42.21 32.75 13.49
N GLY A 47 -41.88 32.16 12.36
CA GLY A 47 -40.69 31.35 12.18
C GLY A 47 -40.25 31.38 10.71
N SER A 48 -38.95 31.54 10.46
CA SER A 48 -38.34 31.27 9.17
C SER A 48 -36.99 30.57 9.31
N PHE A 49 -36.57 29.86 8.27
CA PHE A 49 -35.27 29.22 8.19
C PHE A 49 -34.70 29.31 6.78
N LEU A 50 -33.38 29.32 6.67
CA LEU A 50 -32.69 29.16 5.40
C LEU A 50 -32.57 27.67 5.07
N ILE A 51 -32.83 27.31 3.81
CA ILE A 51 -32.71 25.92 3.33
C ILE A 51 -31.29 25.40 3.57
N ARG A 52 -30.27 26.24 3.38
CA ARG A 52 -28.86 25.89 3.62
C ARG A 52 -28.57 25.51 5.07
N ASP A 53 -29.28 26.06 6.05
CA ASP A 53 -29.04 25.74 7.46
C ASP A 53 -29.54 24.33 7.79
N LYS A 54 -30.64 23.90 7.16
CA LYS A 54 -31.20 22.55 7.30
C LYS A 54 -30.47 21.50 6.45
N MET A 55 -29.83 21.91 5.37
CA MET A 55 -29.01 21.05 4.51
C MET A 55 -27.52 21.41 4.60
N SER A 56 -27.05 21.84 5.77
CA SER A 56 -25.67 22.26 5.94
C SER A 56 -24.69 21.11 5.63
N ALA A 57 -23.49 21.43 5.17
CA ALA A 57 -22.48 20.42 4.86
C ALA A 57 -22.16 19.53 6.07
N SER A 58 -22.19 20.08 7.30
CA SER A 58 -22.03 19.32 8.54
C SER A 58 -23.18 18.33 8.78
N GLU A 59 -24.43 18.73 8.53
CA GLU A 59 -25.59 17.84 8.71
C GLU A 59 -25.58 16.73 7.65
N LEU A 60 -25.25 17.07 6.40
CA LEU A 60 -25.09 16.08 5.33
C LEU A 60 -23.98 15.06 5.66
N ARG A 61 -22.81 15.50 6.15
CA ARG A 61 -21.73 14.60 6.59
C ARG A 61 -22.18 13.62 7.66
N LYS A 62 -22.84 14.13 8.71
CA LYS A 62 -23.35 13.30 9.81
C LYS A 62 -24.27 12.19 9.28
N ASN A 63 -25.23 12.54 8.42
CA ASN A 63 -26.17 11.58 7.85
C ASN A 63 -25.50 10.53 6.95
N PHE A 64 -24.49 10.93 6.16
CA PHE A 64 -23.70 9.96 5.38
C PHE A 64 -22.91 9.00 6.27
N SER A 65 -22.34 9.50 7.38
CA SER A 65 -21.51 8.69 8.28
C SER A 65 -22.29 7.60 9.02
N GLU A 66 -23.57 7.83 9.32
CA GLU A 66 -24.44 6.87 10.03
C GLU A 66 -24.78 5.63 9.17
N ASN A 67 -24.62 5.72 7.85
CA ASN A 67 -24.96 4.65 6.89
C ASN A 67 -23.74 3.88 6.34
N LEU A 68 -22.53 4.18 6.83
CA LEU A 68 -21.32 3.49 6.39
C LEU A 68 -21.16 2.11 7.03
N SER A 69 -20.72 1.14 6.23
CA SER A 69 -20.29 -0.17 6.72
C SER A 69 -18.99 -0.07 7.53
N GLU A 70 -18.82 -0.99 8.49
CA GLU A 70 -17.64 -1.03 9.37
C GLU A 70 -16.35 -1.16 8.53
N GLY A 71 -15.46 -0.17 8.63
CA GLY A 71 -14.18 -0.12 7.91
C GLY A 71 -14.16 0.76 6.64
N SER A 72 -15.27 1.38 6.25
CA SER A 72 -15.32 2.34 5.14
C SER A 72 -14.75 3.71 5.52
N GLU A 73 -14.12 4.39 4.56
CA GLU A 73 -13.63 5.76 4.76
C GLU A 73 -14.79 6.77 4.78
N GLU A 74 -14.67 7.82 5.61
CA GLU A 74 -15.70 8.84 5.79
C GLU A 74 -15.93 9.69 4.52
N ILE A 75 -17.19 9.82 4.10
CA ILE A 75 -17.59 10.73 3.02
C ILE A 75 -17.42 12.18 3.48
N LYS A 76 -16.74 13.00 2.68
CA LYS A 76 -16.58 14.43 2.98
C LYS A 76 -17.49 15.27 2.11
N VAL A 77 -18.29 16.13 2.75
CA VAL A 77 -19.21 17.07 2.07
C VAL A 77 -18.75 18.50 2.34
N TYR A 78 -18.81 19.36 1.33
CA TYR A 78 -18.47 20.77 1.45
C TYR A 78 -19.55 21.60 0.76
N ASP A 79 -19.85 22.75 1.34
CA ASP A 79 -20.66 23.77 0.70
C ASP A 79 -19.80 24.51 -0.33
N TYR A 80 -20.24 24.60 -1.59
CA TYR A 80 -19.42 25.15 -2.67
C TYR A 80 -19.96 26.48 -3.21
N ASN A 81 -19.26 27.58 -2.94
CA ASN A 81 -19.66 28.94 -3.34
C ASN A 81 -18.53 29.69 -4.07
N PRO A 82 -18.19 29.29 -5.31
CA PRO A 82 -17.06 29.85 -6.05
C PRO A 82 -17.23 31.32 -6.45
N THR A 83 -18.47 31.82 -6.47
CA THR A 83 -18.80 33.21 -6.84
C THR A 83 -18.93 34.12 -5.63
N GLN A 84 -19.02 33.55 -4.42
CA GLN A 84 -19.24 34.25 -3.16
C GLN A 84 -20.55 35.06 -3.16
N ARG A 85 -21.56 34.57 -3.88
CA ARG A 85 -22.88 35.19 -4.00
C ARG A 85 -23.93 34.36 -3.26
N ASP A 86 -24.86 35.02 -2.58
CA ASP A 86 -25.92 34.35 -1.82
C ASP A 86 -27.19 34.08 -2.66
N ASP A 87 -27.32 34.71 -3.82
CA ASP A 87 -28.39 34.47 -4.80
C ASP A 87 -28.06 33.34 -5.80
N ASP A 88 -26.83 32.82 -5.76
CA ASP A 88 -26.42 31.67 -6.56
C ASP A 88 -27.06 30.37 -6.08
N VAL A 89 -27.04 29.33 -6.93
CA VAL A 89 -27.58 28.00 -6.61
C VAL A 89 -26.81 27.38 -5.44
N LEU A 90 -27.55 26.83 -4.48
CA LEU A 90 -26.99 26.04 -3.39
C LEU A 90 -26.40 24.75 -3.96
N GLN A 91 -25.12 24.50 -3.74
CA GLN A 91 -24.40 23.40 -4.37
C GLN A 91 -23.33 22.84 -3.45
N TYR A 92 -23.07 21.53 -3.56
CA TYR A 92 -22.17 20.80 -2.68
C TYR A 92 -21.07 20.10 -3.46
N LEU A 93 -19.91 19.95 -2.83
CA LEU A 93 -18.85 19.04 -3.27
C LEU A 93 -18.82 17.81 -2.34
N ILE A 94 -19.01 16.62 -2.90
CA ILE A 94 -18.98 15.36 -2.17
C ILE A 94 -17.75 14.58 -2.62
N LYS A 95 -16.75 14.45 -1.74
CA LYS A 95 -15.51 13.70 -2.01
C LYS A 95 -15.62 12.29 -1.46
N TYR A 96 -15.34 11.33 -2.32
CA TYR A 96 -15.37 9.91 -2.00
C TYR A 96 -14.06 9.20 -2.40
N PRO A 97 -13.29 8.66 -1.44
CA PRO A 97 -12.08 7.90 -1.70
C PRO A 97 -12.40 6.51 -2.28
N ILE A 98 -11.76 6.14 -3.38
CA ILE A 98 -12.01 4.86 -4.06
C ILE A 98 -10.93 3.83 -3.69
N LYS A 99 -9.66 4.19 -3.89
CA LYS A 99 -8.56 3.26 -3.69
C LYS A 99 -7.24 3.99 -3.49
N GLU A 100 -6.45 3.49 -2.55
CA GLU A 100 -5.02 3.77 -2.46
C GLU A 100 -4.25 2.57 -3.04
N VAL A 101 -3.42 2.83 -4.05
CA VAL A 101 -2.65 1.81 -4.78
C VAL A 101 -1.18 1.98 -4.46
N SER A 102 -0.57 0.99 -3.81
CA SER A 102 0.88 0.96 -3.59
C SER A 102 1.62 0.71 -4.90
N LEU A 103 2.77 1.35 -5.08
CA LEU A 103 3.59 1.24 -6.29
C LEU A 103 4.52 0.04 -6.29
N GLY A 104 4.62 -0.71 -5.18
CA GLY A 104 5.46 -1.92 -5.08
C GLY A 104 6.96 -1.68 -5.26
N LEU A 105 7.42 -0.43 -5.23
CA LEU A 105 8.84 -0.07 -5.33
C LEU A 105 9.49 -0.27 -3.95
N SER A 106 10.17 -1.39 -3.74
CA SER A 106 10.92 -1.66 -2.51
C SER A 106 12.38 -1.22 -2.64
N ALA A 107 12.92 -0.61 -1.59
CA ALA A 107 14.35 -0.34 -1.42
C ALA A 107 15.18 -1.62 -1.23
N ASP A 108 14.52 -2.73 -0.90
CA ASP A 108 15.14 -4.01 -0.54
C ASP A 108 15.72 -4.77 -1.77
N GLY A 109 15.59 -4.21 -2.98
CA GLY A 109 16.12 -4.81 -4.21
C GLY A 109 17.65 -4.87 -4.32
N THR A 110 18.38 -4.33 -3.34
CA THR A 110 19.85 -4.42 -3.21
C THR A 110 20.23 -5.42 -2.12
N ASN A 111 19.81 -6.67 -2.28
CA ASN A 111 20.23 -7.76 -1.38
C ASN A 111 21.74 -7.98 -1.47
N ASP A 112 22.33 -8.55 -0.39
CA ASP A 112 23.67 -9.12 -0.46
C ASP A 112 23.62 -10.31 -1.45
N ILE A 113 24.16 -10.11 -2.65
CA ILE A 113 24.20 -11.17 -3.67
C ILE A 113 25.50 -11.94 -3.45
N ASN A 114 25.38 -13.20 -3.06
CA ASN A 114 26.52 -14.07 -2.85
C ASN A 114 26.63 -15.08 -3.98
N PHE A 115 27.87 -15.44 -4.32
CA PHE A 115 28.17 -16.58 -5.17
C PHE A 115 29.25 -17.41 -4.52
N SER A 116 29.26 -18.69 -4.88
CA SER A 116 30.32 -19.60 -4.51
C SER A 116 30.47 -20.63 -5.63
N THR A 117 31.72 -20.88 -6.00
CA THR A 117 32.10 -21.97 -6.89
C THR A 117 33.26 -22.72 -6.26
N LYS A 118 33.34 -24.01 -6.53
CA LYS A 118 34.47 -24.81 -6.14
C LYS A 118 35.33 -25.07 -7.36
N ILE A 119 36.61 -24.77 -7.24
CA ILE A 119 37.60 -25.13 -8.25
C ILE A 119 38.37 -26.36 -7.81
N GLU A 120 38.50 -27.30 -8.73
CA GLU A 120 39.34 -28.48 -8.57
C GLU A 120 40.77 -28.12 -8.99
N ILE A 121 41.73 -28.26 -8.09
CA ILE A 121 43.14 -28.12 -8.43
C ILE A 121 43.62 -29.47 -8.97
N SER A 122 43.48 -29.65 -10.28
CA SER A 122 43.79 -30.92 -10.95
C SER A 122 45.29 -31.21 -10.88
N ASN A 123 45.64 -32.50 -10.85
CA ASN A 123 47.03 -32.98 -10.96
C ASN A 123 48.00 -32.54 -9.85
N LEU A 124 47.62 -31.68 -8.89
CA LEU A 124 48.51 -31.19 -7.85
C LEU A 124 49.21 -32.32 -7.09
N ASN A 125 48.45 -33.36 -6.72
CA ASN A 125 48.97 -34.53 -6.02
C ASN A 125 50.03 -35.28 -6.86
N GLU A 126 49.73 -35.49 -8.14
CA GLU A 126 50.65 -36.14 -9.07
C GLU A 126 51.89 -35.29 -9.36
N ASN A 127 51.72 -33.99 -9.51
CA ASN A 127 52.78 -33.06 -9.87
C ASN A 127 53.81 -32.95 -8.75
N ILE A 128 53.39 -32.92 -7.48
CA ILE A 128 54.32 -33.00 -6.34
C ILE A 128 55.15 -34.29 -6.42
N GLY A 129 54.52 -35.42 -6.77
CA GLY A 129 55.22 -36.70 -6.94
C GLY A 129 56.19 -36.72 -8.13
N LYS A 130 55.78 -36.18 -9.28
CA LYS A 130 56.60 -36.08 -10.51
C LYS A 130 57.76 -35.12 -10.35
N ALA A 131 57.60 -34.07 -9.54
CA ALA A 131 58.65 -33.09 -9.25
C ALA A 131 59.78 -33.66 -8.37
N LEU A 132 59.59 -34.85 -7.76
CA LEU A 132 60.61 -35.46 -6.92
C LEU A 132 61.88 -35.79 -7.71
N THR A 133 62.93 -35.03 -7.43
CA THR A 133 64.27 -35.26 -7.98
C THR A 133 65.09 -36.04 -6.95
N ILE A 134 65.56 -37.23 -7.34
CA ILE A 134 66.30 -38.14 -6.46
C ILE A 134 67.73 -38.27 -6.96
N GLU A 135 68.70 -38.12 -6.07
CA GLU A 135 70.11 -38.28 -6.43
C GLU A 135 70.42 -39.71 -6.89
N GLU A 136 71.07 -39.84 -8.05
CA GLU A 136 71.67 -41.10 -8.48
C GLU A 136 72.87 -41.44 -7.61
N LYS A 137 73.03 -42.72 -7.29
CA LYS A 137 74.17 -43.23 -6.50
C LYS A 137 74.78 -44.43 -7.18
N SER A 138 76.04 -44.72 -6.87
CA SER A 138 76.71 -45.94 -7.29
C SER A 138 76.96 -46.85 -6.09
N TYR A 139 76.71 -48.14 -6.27
CA TYR A 139 76.88 -49.20 -5.28
C TYR A 139 77.94 -50.19 -5.76
N THR A 140 78.94 -50.48 -4.94
CA THR A 140 80.04 -51.37 -5.33
C THR A 140 79.80 -52.80 -4.85
N ILE A 141 79.95 -53.77 -5.76
CA ILE A 141 79.85 -55.21 -5.49
C ILE A 141 81.14 -55.88 -5.91
N ILE A 142 81.62 -56.80 -5.07
CA ILE A 142 82.83 -57.57 -5.32
C ILE A 142 82.41 -59.00 -5.60
N GLU A 143 82.79 -59.53 -6.77
CA GLU A 143 82.53 -60.92 -7.12
C GLU A 143 83.33 -61.85 -6.18
N THR A 144 82.68 -62.90 -5.69
CA THR A 144 83.28 -63.86 -4.74
C THR A 144 83.74 -65.14 -5.43
N GLY A 145 83.27 -65.43 -6.65
CA GLY A 145 83.52 -66.69 -7.36
C GLY A 145 82.84 -67.93 -6.75
N ILE A 146 82.20 -67.78 -5.59
CA ILE A 146 81.42 -68.80 -4.86
C ILE A 146 80.11 -68.18 -4.38
N GLU A 147 79.14 -69.01 -4.04
CA GLU A 147 77.89 -68.56 -3.43
C GLU A 147 78.16 -67.84 -2.10
N SER A 148 77.67 -66.60 -1.98
CA SER A 148 77.85 -65.73 -0.81
C SER A 148 76.63 -64.84 -0.62
N VAL A 149 76.47 -64.30 0.59
CA VAL A 149 75.48 -63.26 0.89
C VAL A 149 76.08 -61.89 0.58
N ILE A 150 75.27 -60.95 0.10
CA ILE A 150 75.67 -59.54 -0.04
C ILE A 150 76.08 -59.00 1.34
N PRO A 151 77.28 -58.43 1.51
CA PRO A 151 77.73 -57.92 2.80
C PRO A 151 76.74 -56.91 3.38
N GLU A 152 76.38 -57.08 4.66
CA GLU A 152 75.55 -56.10 5.35
C GLU A 152 76.24 -54.73 5.35
N ASN A 153 75.55 -53.74 4.78
CA ASN A 153 75.98 -52.35 4.79
C ASN A 153 75.03 -51.52 5.68
N LYS A 154 75.50 -50.35 6.11
CA LYS A 154 74.68 -49.39 6.88
C LYS A 154 73.64 -48.64 6.04
N GLY A 155 73.48 -49.00 4.76
CA GLY A 155 72.75 -48.28 3.73
C GLY A 155 73.56 -47.14 3.12
N ILE A 156 73.44 -46.95 1.81
CA ILE A 156 73.95 -45.76 1.12
C ILE A 156 72.95 -44.63 1.33
N PRO A 157 73.37 -43.47 1.88
CA PRO A 157 72.50 -42.30 1.97
C PRO A 157 72.22 -41.73 0.57
N PHE A 158 70.97 -41.37 0.33
CA PHE A 158 70.57 -40.61 -0.85
C PHE A 158 69.58 -39.52 -0.43
N ASN A 159 69.52 -38.46 -1.24
CA ASN A 159 68.68 -37.30 -0.97
C ASN A 159 67.62 -37.13 -2.06
N ILE A 160 66.44 -36.70 -1.64
CA ILE A 160 65.45 -36.09 -2.52
C ILE A 160 65.71 -34.59 -2.49
N THR A 161 66.16 -34.03 -3.62
CA THR A 161 66.75 -32.68 -3.70
C THR A 161 65.76 -31.60 -4.10
N ALA A 162 64.65 -31.98 -4.74
CA ALA A 162 63.55 -31.09 -5.09
C ALA A 162 62.23 -31.88 -5.14
N PRO A 163 61.07 -31.26 -4.88
CA PRO A 163 60.94 -29.98 -4.16
C PRO A 163 61.45 -30.08 -2.71
N THR A 164 61.55 -28.96 -1.99
CA THR A 164 61.93 -29.01 -0.57
C THR A 164 60.71 -29.47 0.24
N PHE A 165 60.88 -30.46 1.12
CA PHE A 165 59.84 -30.89 2.06
C PHE A 165 60.47 -31.44 3.35
N SER A 166 59.67 -31.63 4.40
CA SER A 166 60.08 -32.33 5.62
C SER A 166 59.63 -33.79 5.63
N ARG A 167 58.36 -34.05 5.28
CA ARG A 167 57.78 -35.40 5.24
C ARG A 167 56.69 -35.49 4.17
N ILE A 168 56.67 -36.60 3.43
CA ILE A 168 55.56 -36.98 2.53
C ILE A 168 55.00 -38.32 3.02
N LYS A 169 53.73 -38.35 3.40
CA LYS A 169 52.98 -39.59 3.67
C LYS A 169 52.19 -39.96 2.42
N LEU A 170 52.39 -41.18 1.94
CA LEU A 170 51.72 -41.71 0.74
C LEU A 170 50.53 -42.57 1.14
N SER A 171 49.40 -42.42 0.44
CA SER A 171 48.30 -43.38 0.48
C SER A 171 48.60 -44.55 -0.46
N ALA A 172 49.18 -44.27 -1.63
CA ALA A 172 49.65 -45.27 -2.59
C ALA A 172 50.84 -44.73 -3.40
N GLY A 173 51.59 -45.62 -4.06
CA GLY A 173 52.66 -45.24 -4.99
C GLY A 173 53.89 -46.12 -4.85
N ASN A 174 54.79 -46.03 -5.81
CA ASN A 174 55.98 -46.88 -5.82
C ASN A 174 57.22 -46.18 -6.36
N PHE A 175 58.40 -46.58 -5.86
CA PHE A 175 59.65 -46.26 -6.56
C PHE A 175 59.96 -47.36 -7.56
N LYS A 176 60.21 -46.97 -8.81
CA LYS A 176 60.87 -47.79 -9.82
C LYS A 176 62.37 -47.60 -9.68
N ILE A 177 63.07 -48.66 -9.32
CA ILE A 177 64.50 -48.65 -9.07
C ILE A 177 65.20 -49.46 -10.15
N SER A 178 66.10 -48.82 -10.87
CA SER A 178 67.01 -49.47 -11.80
C SER A 178 68.38 -49.58 -11.15
N VAL A 179 68.88 -50.81 -11.06
CA VAL A 179 70.24 -51.12 -10.59
C VAL A 179 70.97 -51.73 -11.75
N ASN A 180 71.82 -50.94 -12.41
CA ASN A 180 72.49 -51.34 -13.64
C ASN A 180 74.01 -51.35 -13.43
N PRO A 181 74.73 -52.39 -13.88
CA PRO A 181 76.19 -52.36 -13.84
C PRO A 181 76.71 -51.27 -14.80
N GLU A 182 77.70 -50.50 -14.35
CA GLU A 182 78.34 -49.45 -15.17
C GLU A 182 79.29 -50.02 -16.25
N GLY A 183 79.46 -51.35 -16.29
CA GLY A 183 80.26 -52.08 -17.27
C GLY A 183 79.79 -53.52 -17.44
N THR A 184 80.51 -54.31 -18.25
CA THR A 184 80.19 -55.74 -18.45
C THR A 184 80.56 -56.54 -17.20
N VAL A 185 79.61 -57.28 -16.65
CA VAL A 185 79.83 -58.25 -15.56
C VAL A 185 80.34 -59.59 -16.14
N SER A 186 80.92 -60.44 -15.29
CA SER A 186 81.33 -61.79 -15.71
C SER A 186 80.13 -62.62 -16.23
N GLU A 187 80.35 -63.45 -17.26
CA GLU A 187 79.26 -64.19 -17.93
C GLU A 187 78.49 -65.17 -17.01
N ASP A 188 79.14 -65.68 -15.96
CA ASP A 188 78.56 -66.60 -14.98
C ASP A 188 78.15 -65.92 -13.67
N PHE A 189 78.22 -64.59 -13.58
CA PHE A 189 77.89 -63.85 -12.36
C PHE A 189 76.37 -63.66 -12.22
N GLU A 190 75.83 -64.17 -11.11
CA GLU A 190 74.45 -63.96 -10.69
C GLU A 190 74.41 -63.13 -9.42
N LEU A 191 73.55 -62.11 -9.42
CA LEU A 191 73.34 -61.23 -8.27
C LEU A 191 71.85 -61.15 -7.97
N ASN A 192 71.35 -62.07 -7.15
CA ASN A 192 69.98 -62.06 -6.68
C ASN A 192 69.87 -61.08 -5.52
N ALA A 193 69.24 -59.93 -5.74
CA ALA A 193 69.13 -58.90 -4.74
C ALA A 193 67.71 -58.36 -4.65
N ARG A 194 67.30 -58.03 -3.41
CA ARG A 194 66.20 -57.12 -3.12
C ARG A 194 66.75 -55.78 -2.67
N VAL A 195 66.00 -54.74 -3.00
CA VAL A 195 66.23 -53.39 -2.49
C VAL A 195 65.47 -53.22 -1.20
N ILE A 196 66.10 -52.62 -0.19
CA ILE A 196 65.47 -52.20 1.04
C ILE A 196 65.65 -50.69 1.17
N LEU A 197 64.53 -49.96 1.22
CA LEU A 197 64.50 -48.55 1.56
C LEU A 197 64.45 -48.41 3.08
N CYS A 198 65.30 -47.56 3.62
CA CYS A 198 65.38 -47.24 5.04
C CYS A 198 65.22 -45.74 5.28
N ASP A 199 64.78 -45.39 6.49
CA ASP A 199 64.85 -44.02 6.98
C ASP A 199 66.32 -43.58 7.18
N GLY A 200 66.54 -42.29 7.47
CA GLY A 200 67.89 -41.77 7.76
C GLY A 200 68.61 -42.45 8.94
N SER A 201 67.85 -43.06 9.86
CA SER A 201 68.38 -43.84 10.99
C SER A 201 68.76 -45.28 10.62
N GLY A 202 68.35 -45.76 9.44
CA GLY A 202 68.62 -47.10 8.94
C GLY A 202 67.54 -48.15 9.23
N ASN A 203 66.35 -47.75 9.72
CA ASN A 203 65.20 -48.64 9.89
C ASN A 203 64.49 -48.86 8.55
N GLU A 204 64.03 -50.09 8.31
CA GLU A 204 63.35 -50.46 7.07
C GLU A 204 61.96 -49.79 6.94
N ILE A 205 61.70 -49.23 5.77
CA ILE A 205 60.43 -48.61 5.37
C ILE A 205 59.66 -49.54 4.42
N ALA A 206 60.36 -50.03 3.39
CA ALA A 206 59.82 -50.90 2.35
C ALA A 206 60.94 -51.75 1.72
N SER A 207 60.59 -52.91 1.17
CA SER A 207 61.51 -53.80 0.47
C SER A 207 60.90 -54.31 -0.83
N SER A 208 61.72 -54.50 -1.86
CA SER A 208 61.29 -55.10 -3.13
C SER A 208 61.29 -56.62 -3.05
N GLU A 209 60.75 -57.24 -4.09
CA GLU A 209 61.05 -58.65 -4.37
C GLU A 209 62.53 -58.83 -4.71
N GLU A 210 63.04 -60.05 -4.51
CA GLU A 210 64.40 -60.44 -4.88
C GLU A 210 64.45 -60.83 -6.37
N ARG A 211 65.41 -60.29 -7.13
CA ARG A 211 65.63 -60.64 -8.54
C ARG A 211 67.12 -60.64 -8.89
N ASN A 212 67.48 -61.37 -9.94
CA ASN A 212 68.83 -61.29 -10.51
C ASN A 212 69.04 -59.96 -11.24
N ILE A 213 69.93 -59.11 -10.72
CA ILE A 213 70.24 -57.78 -11.27
C ILE A 213 71.61 -57.71 -11.99
N ALA A 214 72.31 -58.84 -12.16
CA ALA A 214 73.63 -58.87 -12.83
C ALA A 214 73.53 -58.82 -14.37
N SER A 215 72.49 -59.40 -14.98
CA SER A 215 72.35 -59.46 -16.44
C SER A 215 71.88 -58.12 -17.02
N GLY A 216 72.82 -57.29 -17.49
CA GLY A 216 72.57 -55.94 -18.02
C GLY A 216 71.65 -55.81 -19.26
N THR A 217 70.86 -56.82 -19.62
CA THR A 217 69.90 -56.78 -20.73
C THR A 217 68.48 -57.08 -20.25
N GLY A 218 67.69 -56.02 -20.05
CA GLY A 218 66.23 -56.09 -20.08
C GLY A 218 65.50 -56.32 -18.75
N ASN A 219 66.14 -56.09 -17.60
CA ASN A 219 65.45 -56.24 -16.32
C ASN A 219 64.45 -55.09 -16.09
N SER A 220 63.17 -55.44 -16.00
CA SER A 220 62.13 -54.56 -15.46
C SER A 220 62.60 -53.97 -14.13
N PRO A 221 62.39 -52.67 -13.87
CA PRO A 221 62.82 -52.05 -12.62
C PRO A 221 62.30 -52.81 -11.41
N LEU A 222 63.08 -52.80 -10.33
CA LEU A 222 62.60 -53.24 -9.03
C LEU A 222 61.57 -52.24 -8.54
N VAL A 223 60.41 -52.75 -8.10
CA VAL A 223 59.31 -51.90 -7.63
C VAL A 223 59.29 -51.96 -6.11
N LEU A 224 59.40 -50.80 -5.47
CA LEU A 224 59.16 -50.64 -4.05
C LEU A 224 57.77 -50.08 -3.84
N ASP A 225 56.86 -50.87 -3.26
CA ASP A 225 55.56 -50.36 -2.83
C ASP A 225 55.72 -49.48 -1.58
N LEU A 226 55.23 -48.25 -1.68
CA LEU A 226 55.30 -47.22 -0.64
C LEU A 226 53.91 -46.86 -0.09
N SER A 227 52.89 -47.67 -0.38
CA SER A 227 51.53 -47.45 0.12
C SER A 227 51.51 -47.39 1.65
N GLY A 228 50.95 -46.30 2.20
CA GLY A 228 50.90 -46.02 3.64
C GLY A 228 52.23 -45.61 4.28
N LYS A 229 53.31 -45.43 3.50
CA LYS A 229 54.65 -45.12 4.01
C LYS A 229 54.93 -43.63 4.07
N ILE A 230 55.98 -43.28 4.82
CA ILE A 230 56.44 -41.89 4.99
C ILE A 230 57.84 -41.77 4.41
N LEU A 231 58.00 -40.82 3.49
CA LEU A 231 59.27 -40.40 2.92
C LEU A 231 59.80 -39.17 3.65
N GLN A 232 61.13 -39.10 3.75
CA GLN A 232 61.89 -37.98 4.27
C GLN A 232 62.92 -37.56 3.20
N PRO A 233 63.47 -36.34 3.24
CA PRO A 233 64.49 -35.91 2.28
C PRO A 233 65.75 -36.78 2.32
N GLU A 234 66.22 -37.10 3.54
CA GLU A 234 67.38 -37.95 3.76
C GLU A 234 66.94 -39.39 4.02
N MET A 235 67.29 -40.28 3.09
CA MET A 235 66.90 -41.69 3.12
C MET A 235 68.11 -42.58 2.89
N ARG A 236 67.97 -43.87 3.15
CA ARG A 236 69.04 -44.86 2.94
C ARG A 236 68.56 -46.02 2.11
N PHE A 237 69.44 -46.50 1.24
CA PHE A 237 69.20 -47.65 0.38
C PHE A 237 70.14 -48.79 0.76
N LYS A 238 69.60 -50.00 0.96
CA LYS A 238 70.37 -51.22 1.18
C LYS A 238 70.06 -52.23 0.08
N LEU A 239 71.06 -53.02 -0.29
CA LEU A 239 70.92 -54.22 -1.09
C LEU A 239 71.10 -55.43 -0.19
N SER A 240 70.21 -56.40 -0.29
CA SER A 240 70.23 -57.65 0.47
C SER A 240 69.94 -58.80 -0.47
N GLY A 241 70.60 -59.93 -0.31
CA GLY A 241 70.39 -61.10 -1.16
C GLY A 241 71.66 -61.94 -1.29
N THR A 242 71.75 -62.69 -2.39
CA THR A 242 72.83 -63.64 -2.65
C THR A 242 73.56 -63.33 -3.96
N MET A 243 74.84 -63.69 -4.01
CA MET A 243 75.67 -63.59 -5.21
C MET A 243 76.38 -64.93 -5.45
N ARG A 244 76.57 -65.30 -6.71
CA ARG A 244 77.24 -66.53 -7.11
C ARG A 244 77.94 -66.36 -8.46
N GLY A 245 79.04 -67.09 -8.66
CA GLY A 245 79.81 -67.06 -9.90
C GLY A 245 80.74 -65.85 -10.00
N GLY A 246 81.32 -65.64 -11.19
CA GLY A 246 82.24 -64.55 -11.48
C GLY A 246 83.69 -64.83 -11.07
N THR A 247 84.58 -63.87 -11.36
CA THR A 247 86.00 -63.91 -11.04
C THR A 247 86.25 -63.26 -9.68
N ALA A 248 86.60 -64.07 -8.68
CA ALA A 248 86.85 -63.63 -7.31
C ALA A 248 87.77 -62.39 -7.24
N GLY A 249 87.31 -61.34 -6.57
CA GLY A 249 88.03 -60.08 -6.40
C GLY A 249 87.75 -59.02 -7.46
N THR A 250 86.96 -59.32 -8.50
CA THR A 250 86.51 -58.32 -9.48
C THR A 250 85.51 -57.37 -8.86
N VAL A 251 85.71 -56.07 -9.06
CA VAL A 251 84.88 -55.00 -8.48
C VAL A 251 84.00 -54.40 -9.56
N HIS A 252 82.69 -54.43 -9.36
CA HIS A 252 81.71 -53.79 -10.24
C HIS A 252 81.01 -52.65 -9.52
N SER A 253 80.86 -51.53 -10.22
CA SER A 253 80.03 -50.41 -9.80
C SER A 253 78.66 -50.53 -10.44
N PHE A 254 77.62 -50.45 -9.63
CA PHE A 254 76.23 -50.49 -10.06
C PHE A 254 75.61 -49.12 -9.86
N LYS A 255 75.16 -48.50 -10.95
CA LYS A 255 74.40 -47.26 -10.91
C LYS A 255 72.97 -47.57 -10.44
N VAL A 256 72.55 -46.88 -9.39
CA VAL A 256 71.20 -46.93 -8.83
C VAL A 256 70.49 -45.64 -9.17
N SER A 257 69.44 -45.73 -9.97
CA SER A 257 68.52 -44.64 -10.26
C SER A 257 67.14 -44.99 -9.74
N MET A 258 66.47 -44.02 -9.12
CA MET A 258 65.12 -44.17 -8.57
C MET A 258 64.20 -43.15 -9.23
N GLN A 259 62.99 -43.57 -9.57
CA GLN A 259 61.97 -42.69 -10.09
C GLN A 259 60.66 -42.92 -9.32
N ALA A 260 60.04 -41.82 -8.88
CA ALA A 260 58.68 -41.84 -8.35
C ALA A 260 57.69 -42.23 -9.45
N ASP A 261 56.79 -43.16 -9.15
CA ASP A 261 55.79 -43.64 -10.09
C ASP A 261 54.44 -43.82 -9.40
N SER A 262 53.38 -43.27 -10.00
CA SER A 262 52.00 -43.40 -9.54
C SER A 262 51.80 -42.95 -8.08
N PHE A 263 52.49 -41.90 -7.64
CA PHE A 263 52.40 -41.39 -6.27
C PHE A 263 51.01 -40.80 -6.00
N LYS A 264 50.40 -41.23 -4.90
CA LYS A 264 49.23 -40.62 -4.27
C LYS A 264 49.62 -40.19 -2.86
N ILE A 265 49.76 -38.89 -2.67
CA ILE A 265 50.14 -38.27 -1.41
C ILE A 265 48.88 -38.15 -0.54
N GLN A 266 48.98 -38.58 0.72
CA GLN A 266 47.96 -38.35 1.73
C GLN A 266 48.23 -37.05 2.50
N LYS A 267 49.51 -36.78 2.82
CA LYS A 267 49.90 -35.56 3.53
C LYS A 267 51.34 -35.20 3.20
N VAL A 268 51.61 -33.93 2.94
CA VAL A 268 52.96 -33.38 2.84
C VAL A 268 53.13 -32.25 3.84
N THR A 269 54.33 -32.12 4.41
CA THR A 269 54.69 -31.09 5.41
C THR A 269 56.02 -30.45 5.06
N GLY A 270 56.14 -29.15 5.31
CA GLY A 270 57.32 -28.35 5.00
C GLY A 270 57.55 -28.15 3.51
N LEU A 271 56.52 -28.30 2.67
CA LEU A 271 56.63 -28.21 1.22
C LEU A 271 56.97 -26.78 0.79
N THR A 272 57.97 -26.63 -0.06
CA THR A 272 58.26 -25.36 -0.73
C THR A 272 58.34 -25.59 -2.22
N MET A 273 57.45 -24.94 -2.97
CA MET A 273 57.37 -24.98 -4.43
C MET A 273 56.79 -23.68 -4.97
N THR A 274 57.37 -23.19 -6.05
CA THR A 274 56.85 -22.07 -6.85
C THR A 274 55.77 -22.53 -7.83
N ALA A 275 54.97 -21.60 -8.37
CA ALA A 275 53.95 -21.89 -9.38
C ALA A 275 54.52 -22.66 -10.60
N GLU A 276 55.69 -22.23 -11.10
CA GLU A 276 56.37 -22.89 -12.22
C GLU A 276 56.80 -24.33 -11.92
N GLU A 277 57.24 -24.62 -10.69
CA GLU A 277 57.66 -25.97 -10.28
C GLU A 277 56.48 -26.94 -10.09
N ILE A 278 55.28 -26.41 -9.83
CA ILE A 278 54.07 -27.21 -9.69
C ILE A 278 53.58 -27.69 -11.06
N GLY A 279 53.83 -26.94 -12.13
CA GLY A 279 53.37 -27.27 -13.48
C GLY A 279 51.87 -27.10 -13.66
N ASP A 280 51.32 -27.77 -14.67
CA ASP A 280 49.91 -27.61 -15.07
C ASP A 280 48.92 -28.13 -14.02
N LEU A 281 48.02 -27.25 -13.58
CA LEU A 281 46.97 -27.50 -12.58
C LEU A 281 45.56 -27.41 -13.16
N ASP A 282 45.42 -27.02 -14.42
CA ASP A 282 44.14 -26.73 -15.06
C ASP A 282 44.00 -27.60 -16.32
N SER A 283 42.77 -27.98 -16.65
CA SER A 283 42.50 -28.66 -17.94
C SER A 283 42.58 -27.71 -19.14
N ASN A 284 42.56 -26.40 -18.90
CA ASN A 284 42.63 -25.38 -19.94
C ASN A 284 44.09 -25.09 -20.35
N PRO A 285 44.49 -25.39 -21.60
CA PRO A 285 45.87 -25.19 -22.06
C PRO A 285 46.29 -23.72 -22.20
N GLU A 286 45.37 -22.76 -22.08
CA GLU A 286 45.68 -21.33 -22.04
C GLU A 286 45.96 -20.81 -20.62
N THR A 287 45.76 -21.63 -19.59
CA THR A 287 46.10 -21.30 -18.21
C THR A 287 47.61 -21.47 -17.99
N PRO A 288 48.33 -20.46 -17.45
CA PRO A 288 49.75 -20.61 -17.12
C PRO A 288 50.02 -21.69 -16.07
N ASP A 289 51.23 -22.25 -16.07
CA ASP A 289 51.65 -23.22 -15.04
C ASP A 289 51.45 -22.66 -13.62
N GLY A 290 50.99 -23.53 -12.71
CA GLY A 290 50.68 -23.18 -11.33
C GLY A 290 49.44 -22.29 -11.15
N CYS A 291 48.66 -22.04 -12.21
CA CYS A 291 47.40 -21.30 -12.15
C CYS A 291 46.18 -22.21 -12.35
N VAL A 292 45.04 -21.82 -11.78
CA VAL A 292 43.74 -22.46 -12.01
C VAL A 292 42.72 -21.39 -12.41
N SER A 293 41.96 -21.65 -13.47
CA SER A 293 40.88 -20.77 -13.90
C SER A 293 39.59 -21.06 -13.13
N PHE A 294 38.79 -20.02 -12.90
CA PHE A 294 37.46 -20.14 -12.31
C PHE A 294 36.44 -19.30 -13.09
N GLU A 295 35.20 -19.76 -13.07
CA GLU A 295 34.03 -19.03 -13.57
C GLU A 295 32.84 -19.29 -12.63
N SER A 296 32.13 -18.23 -12.27
CA SER A 296 30.91 -18.27 -11.47
C SER A 296 29.98 -17.13 -11.87
N ASP A 297 28.71 -17.28 -11.55
CA ASP A 297 27.64 -16.38 -11.94
C ASP A 297 26.95 -15.83 -10.67
N PHE A 298 26.69 -14.52 -10.64
CA PHE A 298 25.78 -13.92 -9.68
C PHE A 298 24.33 -14.09 -10.13
N ASP A 299 23.50 -14.74 -9.31
CA ASP A 299 22.08 -14.86 -9.61
C ASP A 299 21.34 -13.54 -9.32
N PHE A 300 20.87 -12.88 -10.38
CA PHE A 300 20.05 -11.66 -10.29
C PHE A 300 18.54 -11.95 -10.36
N SER A 301 18.11 -13.22 -10.34
CA SER A 301 16.68 -13.58 -10.38
C SER A 301 15.87 -13.03 -9.20
N GLY A 302 16.53 -12.67 -8.09
CA GLY A 302 15.90 -11.99 -6.95
C GLY A 302 15.72 -10.47 -7.12
N VAL A 303 16.19 -9.88 -8.22
CA VAL A 303 16.01 -8.46 -8.51
C VAL A 303 14.70 -8.24 -9.26
N ASN A 304 13.90 -7.29 -8.78
CA ASN A 304 12.53 -7.08 -9.24
C ASN A 304 12.44 -6.89 -10.77
N ASP A 305 11.46 -7.55 -11.40
CA ASP A 305 11.22 -7.55 -12.86
C ASP A 305 10.95 -6.16 -13.45
N TYR A 306 10.56 -5.19 -12.62
CA TYR A 306 10.39 -3.81 -13.05
C TYR A 306 11.72 -3.08 -13.29
N LEU A 307 12.87 -3.60 -12.86
CA LEU A 307 14.14 -2.88 -12.94
C LEU A 307 14.80 -3.00 -14.32
N ILE A 308 14.89 -1.89 -15.05
CA ILE A 308 15.60 -1.82 -16.34
C ILE A 308 17.10 -1.62 -16.10
N SER A 309 17.45 -0.63 -15.27
CA SER A 309 18.84 -0.37 -14.90
C SER A 309 18.97 0.40 -13.60
N ALA A 310 20.09 0.22 -12.89
CA ALA A 310 20.41 0.99 -11.68
C ALA A 310 21.88 1.46 -11.72
N GLU A 311 22.12 2.74 -11.49
CA GLU A 311 23.47 3.30 -11.32
C GLU A 311 23.80 3.37 -9.83
N ILE A 312 24.93 2.79 -9.43
CA ILE A 312 25.33 2.68 -8.03
C ILE A 312 26.01 3.98 -7.57
N LYS A 313 25.57 4.52 -6.42
CA LYS A 313 26.22 5.65 -5.74
C LYS A 313 27.31 5.16 -4.78
N SER A 314 27.05 4.06 -4.08
CA SER A 314 28.03 3.42 -3.21
C SER A 314 27.68 1.95 -3.02
N GLY A 315 28.71 1.12 -2.98
CA GLY A 315 28.60 -0.31 -2.80
C GLY A 315 29.98 -0.95 -2.97
N LYS A 316 30.10 -2.22 -2.59
CA LYS A 316 31.33 -2.97 -2.77
C LYS A 316 31.06 -4.40 -3.21
N MET A 317 32.01 -4.94 -3.96
CA MET A 317 32.08 -6.35 -4.30
C MET A 317 33.33 -6.94 -3.67
N ASN A 318 33.19 -8.13 -3.08
CA ASN A 318 34.31 -8.91 -2.59
C ASN A 318 34.39 -10.23 -3.36
N VAL A 319 35.61 -10.62 -3.73
CA VAL A 319 35.92 -11.94 -4.29
C VAL A 319 37.04 -12.54 -3.44
N PHE A 320 36.79 -13.71 -2.88
CA PHE A 320 37.66 -14.32 -1.90
C PHE A 320 37.78 -15.83 -2.11
N SER A 321 38.82 -16.41 -1.55
CA SER A 321 38.97 -17.85 -1.45
C SER A 321 39.49 -18.23 -0.08
N THR A 322 38.96 -19.31 0.49
CA THR A 322 39.35 -19.78 1.82
C THR A 322 40.40 -20.88 1.75
N ILE A 323 41.28 -20.95 2.76
CA ILE A 323 42.26 -22.03 2.88
C ILE A 323 41.53 -23.34 3.21
N PRO A 324 41.77 -24.44 2.46
CA PRO A 324 41.19 -25.74 2.77
C PRO A 324 41.52 -26.24 4.18
N GLU A 325 40.63 -27.02 4.77
CA GLU A 325 40.84 -27.53 6.12
C GLU A 325 42.12 -28.39 6.21
N GLY A 326 42.94 -28.12 7.23
CA GLY A 326 44.22 -28.83 7.44
C GLY A 326 45.37 -28.34 6.56
N TRP A 327 45.13 -27.39 5.65
CA TRP A 327 46.15 -26.78 4.81
C TRP A 327 46.77 -25.55 5.50
N SER A 328 48.06 -25.29 5.25
CA SER A 328 48.78 -24.09 5.74
C SER A 328 50.04 -23.81 4.92
N GLY A 329 50.58 -22.59 5.01
CA GLY A 329 51.78 -22.17 4.28
C GLY A 329 51.56 -22.05 2.76
N ILE A 330 50.32 -21.78 2.36
CA ILE A 330 49.93 -21.58 0.97
C ILE A 330 49.80 -20.09 0.73
N THR A 331 50.35 -19.64 -0.38
CA THR A 331 50.14 -18.30 -0.88
C THR A 331 49.44 -18.40 -2.23
N ALA A 332 48.47 -17.52 -2.47
CA ALA A 332 47.76 -17.45 -3.73
C ALA A 332 47.74 -16.01 -4.25
N GLY A 333 47.95 -15.84 -5.55
CA GLY A 333 47.83 -14.57 -6.25
C GLY A 333 46.62 -14.62 -7.18
N ILE A 334 45.83 -13.54 -7.23
CA ILE A 334 44.87 -13.37 -8.33
C ILE A 334 45.64 -12.78 -9.50
N GLU A 335 45.82 -13.57 -10.56
CA GLU A 335 46.58 -13.17 -11.75
C GLU A 335 45.69 -12.40 -12.72
N LYS A 336 44.40 -12.76 -12.77
CA LYS A 336 43.37 -12.07 -13.54
C LYS A 336 42.05 -12.18 -12.81
N ILE A 337 41.29 -11.09 -12.79
CA ILE A 337 39.88 -11.10 -12.40
C ILE A 337 39.08 -10.24 -13.36
N ASN A 338 38.00 -10.81 -13.86
CA ASN A 338 37.07 -10.16 -14.75
C ASN A 338 35.67 -10.32 -14.16
N VAL A 339 35.02 -9.19 -13.92
CA VAL A 339 33.60 -9.17 -13.58
C VAL A 339 32.88 -8.43 -14.66
N SER A 340 31.93 -9.08 -15.34
CA SER A 340 31.17 -8.43 -16.39
C SER A 340 29.75 -8.96 -16.55
N GLN A 341 28.84 -8.06 -16.87
CA GLN A 341 27.49 -8.34 -17.37
C GLN A 341 27.27 -7.55 -18.66
N GLY A 342 27.62 -8.15 -19.79
CA GLY A 342 27.54 -7.50 -21.10
C GLY A 342 28.29 -6.15 -21.13
N GLU A 343 27.67 -5.13 -21.71
CA GLU A 343 28.24 -3.77 -21.84
C GLU A 343 27.99 -2.86 -20.62
N GLY A 344 27.26 -3.31 -19.57
CA GLY A 344 26.75 -2.43 -18.51
C GLY A 344 27.57 -2.46 -17.20
N PHE A 345 27.67 -3.62 -16.58
CA PHE A 345 28.38 -3.80 -15.32
C PHE A 345 29.76 -4.38 -15.62
N LYS A 346 30.84 -3.65 -15.31
CA LYS A 346 32.20 -4.14 -15.55
C LYS A 346 33.14 -3.62 -14.47
N VAL A 347 33.71 -4.55 -13.72
CA VAL A 347 34.81 -4.27 -12.80
C VAL A 347 36.08 -4.82 -13.42
N SER A 348 37.00 -3.92 -13.70
CA SER A 348 38.32 -4.22 -14.24
C SER A 348 39.29 -4.65 -13.14
N GLU A 349 40.29 -5.43 -13.52
CA GLU A 349 41.28 -6.00 -12.59
C GLU A 349 41.95 -4.96 -11.69
N ASN A 350 42.26 -3.77 -12.24
CA ASN A 350 42.91 -2.68 -11.51
C ASN A 350 41.99 -1.94 -10.52
N GLU A 351 40.69 -2.24 -10.52
CA GLU A 351 39.75 -1.71 -9.52
C GLU A 351 39.68 -2.59 -8.26
N PHE A 352 40.27 -3.79 -8.30
CA PHE A 352 40.38 -4.65 -7.14
C PHE A 352 41.59 -4.26 -6.28
N SER A 353 41.38 -4.24 -4.96
CA SER A 353 42.39 -4.03 -3.94
C SER A 353 42.27 -5.08 -2.84
N ASP A 354 43.30 -5.28 -2.02
CA ASP A 354 43.21 -6.19 -0.88
C ASP A 354 42.21 -5.67 0.17
N GLU A 355 41.29 -6.52 0.60
CA GLU A 355 40.36 -6.16 1.69
C GLU A 355 41.16 -5.95 2.99
N THR A 356 40.82 -4.90 3.72
CA THR A 356 41.47 -4.62 5.01
C THR A 356 40.89 -5.54 6.08
N LEU A 357 41.60 -6.64 6.36
CA LEU A 357 41.19 -7.64 7.36
C LEU A 357 41.99 -7.54 8.65
N SER A 358 41.42 -8.04 9.75
CA SER A 358 42.18 -8.26 10.98
C SER A 358 43.25 -9.35 10.79
N ALA A 359 44.28 -9.35 11.65
CA ALA A 359 45.35 -10.35 11.55
C ALA A 359 44.81 -11.80 11.68
N GLU A 360 43.82 -12.03 12.54
CA GLU A 360 43.19 -13.35 12.71
C GLU A 360 42.32 -13.78 11.50
N GLU A 361 41.77 -12.82 10.75
CA GLU A 361 40.95 -13.12 9.57
C GLU A 361 41.79 -13.31 8.32
N SER A 362 42.91 -12.59 8.20
CA SER A 362 43.84 -12.72 7.08
C SER A 362 44.36 -14.16 6.92
N THR A 363 44.48 -14.93 8.01
CA THR A 363 44.93 -16.32 7.97
C THR A 363 43.86 -17.32 7.49
N LYS A 364 42.63 -16.87 7.22
CA LYS A 364 41.52 -17.74 6.76
C LYS A 364 41.42 -17.78 5.24
N TYR A 365 41.98 -16.80 4.55
CA TYR A 365 41.80 -16.60 3.11
C TYR A 365 43.11 -16.84 2.36
N LEU A 366 43.00 -17.47 1.20
CA LEU A 366 44.07 -17.53 0.19
C LEU A 366 44.25 -16.16 -0.47
N PHE A 367 43.13 -15.51 -0.79
CA PHE A 367 43.05 -14.11 -1.18
C PHE A 367 41.68 -13.55 -0.79
N ASN A 368 41.61 -12.24 -0.60
CA ASN A 368 40.35 -11.52 -0.41
C ASN A 368 40.47 -10.13 -1.05
N LYS A 369 39.82 -9.95 -2.20
CA LYS A 369 39.90 -8.74 -3.01
C LYS A 369 38.56 -8.02 -2.95
N THR A 370 38.61 -6.70 -2.83
CA THR A 370 37.45 -5.81 -2.84
C THR A 370 37.52 -4.82 -3.99
N ALA A 371 36.38 -4.47 -4.56
CA ALA A 371 36.23 -3.40 -5.53
C ALA A 371 35.05 -2.49 -5.15
N VAL A 372 35.25 -1.18 -5.28
CA VAL A 372 34.20 -0.17 -5.07
C VAL A 372 33.34 -0.10 -6.33
N LEU A 373 32.02 -0.08 -6.17
CA LEU A 373 31.06 -0.13 -7.28
C LEU A 373 30.50 1.24 -7.67
N GLU A 374 31.11 2.33 -7.25
CA GLU A 374 30.63 3.69 -7.55
C GLU A 374 30.57 3.92 -9.07
N ASN A 375 29.43 4.45 -9.55
CA ASN A 375 29.09 4.68 -10.97
C ASN A 375 28.97 3.41 -11.83
N GLN A 376 29.03 2.22 -11.26
CA GLN A 376 28.72 0.99 -11.99
C GLN A 376 27.21 0.89 -12.25
N THR A 377 26.83 0.36 -13.42
CA THR A 377 25.43 0.23 -13.83
C THR A 377 25.02 -1.24 -13.91
N ILE A 378 23.97 -1.63 -13.19
CA ILE A 378 23.37 -2.97 -13.26
C ILE A 378 22.20 -2.94 -14.24
N LYS A 379 22.03 -4.00 -15.06
CA LYS A 379 20.93 -4.14 -16.03
C LYS A 379 20.30 -5.53 -15.96
N PRO A 380 19.33 -5.77 -15.06
CA PRO A 380 18.76 -7.10 -14.84
C PRO A 380 17.87 -7.59 -16.00
N SER A 381 17.03 -6.72 -16.56
CA SER A 381 15.87 -7.15 -17.35
C SER A 381 16.13 -7.47 -18.82
N ASN A 382 17.25 -7.04 -19.42
CA ASN A 382 17.41 -7.02 -20.89
C ASN A 382 18.65 -7.77 -21.41
N VAL A 383 19.42 -8.42 -20.54
CA VAL A 383 20.58 -9.22 -20.96
C VAL A 383 20.36 -10.64 -20.45
N ALA A 384 20.21 -11.60 -21.35
CA ALA A 384 20.29 -13.01 -20.98
C ALA A 384 21.66 -13.27 -20.35
N GLY A 385 21.74 -13.23 -19.02
CA GLY A 385 22.99 -13.50 -18.31
C GLY A 385 23.07 -12.86 -16.92
N ASN A 386 23.42 -13.73 -15.97
CA ASN A 386 23.99 -13.37 -14.68
C ASN A 386 25.26 -12.50 -14.86
N VAL A 387 25.64 -11.71 -13.85
CA VAL A 387 26.98 -11.10 -13.84
C VAL A 387 27.99 -12.25 -13.72
N LYS A 388 28.89 -12.36 -14.70
CA LYS A 388 29.94 -13.39 -14.70
C LYS A 388 31.15 -12.89 -13.94
N VAL A 389 31.66 -13.70 -13.03
CA VAL A 389 32.96 -13.55 -12.37
C VAL A 389 33.86 -14.65 -12.87
N SER A 390 34.95 -14.27 -13.53
CA SER A 390 35.98 -15.22 -13.92
C SER A 390 37.36 -14.72 -13.59
N GLY A 391 38.31 -15.62 -13.47
CA GLY A 391 39.67 -15.25 -13.15
C GLY A 391 40.64 -16.41 -13.18
N GLN A 392 41.89 -16.10 -12.89
CA GLN A 392 42.99 -17.04 -12.78
C GLN A 392 43.68 -16.81 -11.43
N VAL A 393 43.87 -17.90 -10.68
CA VAL A 393 44.54 -17.87 -9.37
C VAL A 393 45.82 -18.68 -9.46
N SER A 394 46.96 -18.05 -9.17
CA SER A 394 48.24 -18.73 -9.00
C SER A 394 48.36 -19.29 -7.59
N VAL A 395 49.00 -20.43 -7.44
CA VAL A 395 49.24 -21.06 -6.13
C VAL A 395 50.73 -21.34 -5.98
N SER A 396 51.27 -21.02 -4.79
CA SER A 396 52.61 -21.43 -4.41
C SER A 396 52.68 -21.82 -2.94
N PHE A 397 53.72 -22.56 -2.58
CA PHE A 397 53.87 -23.19 -1.27
C PHE A 397 55.17 -22.73 -0.62
N GLU A 398 55.08 -22.28 0.63
CA GLU A 398 56.23 -21.92 1.45
C GLU A 398 56.11 -22.60 2.82
N ASN A 399 57.00 -23.56 3.10
CA ASN A 399 56.94 -24.39 4.30
C ASN A 399 55.52 -24.98 4.55
N ALA A 400 54.82 -25.33 3.48
CA ALA A 400 53.41 -25.65 3.49
C ALA A 400 53.12 -27.04 4.08
N THR A 401 51.93 -27.18 4.66
CA THR A 401 51.33 -28.48 4.98
C THR A 401 50.08 -28.65 4.14
N LEU A 402 50.02 -29.72 3.36
CA LEU A 402 48.85 -30.08 2.54
C LEU A 402 48.34 -31.45 2.98
N VAL A 403 47.03 -31.59 3.09
CA VAL A 403 46.34 -32.84 3.45
C VAL A 403 45.36 -33.18 2.33
N PHE A 404 45.51 -34.36 1.74
CA PHE A 404 44.61 -34.83 0.69
C PHE A 404 43.65 -35.86 1.30
N ASP A 405 42.35 -35.69 1.06
CA ASP A 405 41.34 -36.68 1.44
C ASP A 405 41.55 -37.95 0.60
N GLU A 406 41.41 -39.12 1.22
CA GLU A 406 41.53 -40.41 0.50
C GLU A 406 40.36 -40.64 -0.48
N ALA A 407 39.24 -39.91 -0.31
CA ALA A 407 38.05 -40.04 -1.14
C ALA A 407 38.10 -39.22 -2.45
N THR A 408 38.86 -38.13 -2.51
CA THR A 408 38.94 -37.22 -3.68
C THR A 408 40.36 -37.16 -4.22
N ALA A 409 40.54 -37.51 -5.50
CA ALA A 409 41.86 -37.52 -6.13
C ALA A 409 42.48 -36.13 -6.26
N ASN A 410 41.64 -35.08 -6.29
CA ASN A 410 42.02 -33.69 -6.46
C ASN A 410 41.40 -32.82 -5.35
N PRO A 411 42.15 -31.87 -4.79
CA PRO A 411 41.64 -30.96 -3.78
C PRO A 411 40.74 -29.89 -4.42
N GLU A 412 39.66 -29.55 -3.71
CA GLU A 412 38.76 -28.46 -4.06
C GLU A 412 39.07 -27.22 -3.22
N VAL A 413 39.08 -26.06 -3.86
CA VAL A 413 39.15 -24.76 -3.21
C VAL A 413 37.87 -23.99 -3.51
N GLU A 414 37.26 -23.42 -2.47
CA GLU A 414 36.11 -22.55 -2.64
C GLU A 414 36.56 -21.15 -3.05
N ILE A 415 35.98 -20.65 -4.13
CA ILE A 415 36.04 -19.25 -4.54
C ILE A 415 34.63 -18.69 -4.37
N GLY A 416 34.50 -17.78 -3.41
CA GLY A 416 33.27 -17.11 -3.09
C GLY A 416 33.34 -15.63 -3.41
N GLY A 417 32.19 -14.99 -3.37
CA GLY A 417 32.15 -13.55 -3.35
C GLY A 417 30.78 -13.03 -2.96
N SER A 418 30.75 -11.73 -2.73
CA SER A 418 29.56 -11.00 -2.30
C SER A 418 29.52 -9.67 -3.03
N CYS A 419 28.33 -9.23 -3.41
CA CYS A 419 28.07 -7.91 -3.95
C CYS A 419 27.05 -7.24 -3.04
N LYS A 420 27.40 -6.07 -2.53
CA LYS A 420 26.53 -5.24 -1.70
C LYS A 420 26.42 -3.85 -2.30
N ILE A 421 25.19 -3.39 -2.48
CA ILE A 421 24.90 -2.04 -2.95
C ILE A 421 24.29 -1.28 -1.77
N ASP A 422 24.99 -0.25 -1.30
CA ASP A 422 24.56 0.54 -0.15
C ASP A 422 23.61 1.68 -0.54
N LYS A 423 23.86 2.32 -1.70
CA LYS A 423 23.05 3.44 -2.21
C LYS A 423 22.99 3.44 -3.74
N ILE A 424 21.83 3.79 -4.25
CA ILE A 424 21.58 4.02 -5.69
C ILE A 424 21.69 5.51 -6.00
N LYS A 425 22.29 5.83 -7.16
CA LYS A 425 22.41 7.18 -7.70
C LYS A 425 21.22 7.51 -8.60
N SER A 426 20.85 6.58 -9.47
CA SER A 426 19.69 6.66 -10.34
C SER A 426 19.12 5.27 -10.64
N LEU A 427 17.81 5.19 -10.86
CA LEU A 427 17.07 3.97 -11.16
C LEU A 427 16.23 4.21 -12.41
N LYS A 428 16.26 3.26 -13.34
CA LYS A 428 15.36 3.22 -14.49
C LYS A 428 14.43 2.02 -14.35
N VAL A 429 13.14 2.27 -14.27
CA VAL A 429 12.13 1.21 -14.05
C VAL A 429 11.14 1.15 -15.21
N ASN A 430 10.72 -0.07 -15.54
CA ASN A 430 9.60 -0.34 -16.41
C ASN A 430 8.30 -0.23 -15.60
N ILE A 431 7.56 0.86 -15.79
CA ILE A 431 6.34 1.11 -15.03
C ILE A 431 5.18 0.16 -15.39
N SER A 432 5.19 -0.40 -16.59
CA SER A 432 4.20 -1.39 -17.00
C SER A 432 4.34 -2.72 -16.23
N ALA A 433 5.51 -2.96 -15.62
CA ALA A 433 5.83 -4.18 -14.88
C ALA A 433 5.70 -4.01 -13.35
N LEU A 434 5.19 -2.87 -12.86
CA LEU A 434 4.93 -2.68 -11.44
C LEU A 434 3.79 -3.60 -10.99
N SER A 435 4.13 -4.65 -10.25
CA SER A 435 3.24 -5.77 -9.91
C SER A 435 2.03 -5.36 -9.06
N GLU A 436 2.20 -4.42 -8.14
CA GLU A 436 1.09 -3.90 -7.32
C GLU A 436 0.16 -2.93 -8.07
N ALA A 437 0.53 -2.54 -9.30
CA ALA A 437 -0.29 -1.77 -10.23
C ALA A 437 -0.84 -2.60 -11.40
N SER A 438 -0.60 -3.92 -11.40
CA SER A 438 -1.18 -4.86 -12.35
C SER A 438 -2.64 -5.16 -12.01
N ASP A 439 -3.48 -5.40 -13.03
CA ASP A 439 -4.92 -5.68 -12.98
C ASP A 439 -5.56 -5.68 -11.58
N LEU A 440 -5.85 -4.48 -11.07
CA LEU A 440 -6.53 -4.29 -9.80
C LEU A 440 -8.03 -4.24 -10.05
N THR A 441 -8.76 -5.20 -9.49
CA THR A 441 -10.23 -5.20 -9.50
C THR A 441 -10.76 -5.22 -8.08
N GLY A 442 -11.75 -4.39 -7.80
CA GLY A 442 -12.41 -4.40 -6.50
C GLY A 442 -13.68 -3.54 -6.48
N GLU A 443 -14.32 -3.52 -5.33
CA GLU A 443 -15.51 -2.73 -5.06
C GLU A 443 -15.33 -2.00 -3.72
N VAL A 444 -15.85 -0.79 -3.63
CA VAL A 444 -15.87 -0.01 -2.41
C VAL A 444 -17.29 0.52 -2.17
N ASP A 445 -17.78 0.36 -0.94
CA ASP A 445 -19.12 0.80 -0.56
C ASP A 445 -19.11 2.28 -0.22
N THR A 446 -19.92 3.06 -0.94
CA THR A 446 -19.94 4.49 -0.74
C THR A 446 -20.68 4.92 0.51
N GLY A 447 -21.56 4.07 1.08
CA GLY A 447 -22.51 4.48 2.12
C GLY A 447 -23.52 5.54 1.67
N LEU A 448 -23.49 5.95 0.39
CA LEU A 448 -24.47 6.87 -0.17
C LEU A 448 -25.80 6.14 -0.31
N ASN A 449 -26.74 6.52 0.55
CA ASN A 449 -28.15 6.17 0.45
C ASN A 449 -28.94 7.47 0.31
N PHE A 450 -29.24 7.85 -0.92
CA PHE A 450 -29.99 9.08 -1.21
C PHE A 450 -31.46 8.98 -0.78
N SER A 451 -32.02 7.77 -0.79
CA SER A 451 -33.41 7.53 -0.42
C SER A 451 -33.65 7.77 1.08
N ASN A 452 -32.68 7.44 1.95
CA ASN A 452 -32.71 7.70 3.39
C ASN A 452 -32.26 9.12 3.74
N LEU A 453 -31.21 9.65 3.10
CA LEU A 453 -30.72 11.00 3.37
C LEU A 453 -31.83 12.06 3.27
N LEU A 454 -32.68 11.95 2.25
CA LEU A 454 -33.76 12.92 2.09
C LEU A 454 -34.93 12.64 3.05
N LYS A 455 -35.20 11.38 3.42
CA LYS A 455 -36.25 11.04 4.42
C LYS A 455 -35.87 11.53 5.82
N ASP A 456 -34.63 11.33 6.24
CA ASP A 456 -34.20 11.68 7.60
C ASP A 456 -34.12 13.21 7.82
N ASN A 457 -33.88 13.98 6.75
CA ASN A 457 -33.78 15.44 6.81
C ASN A 457 -35.08 16.18 6.46
N LEU A 458 -35.99 15.58 5.67
CA LEU A 458 -37.24 16.21 5.23
C LEU A 458 -38.50 15.57 5.85
N GLY A 459 -38.36 14.53 6.68
CA GLY A 459 -39.46 13.77 7.27
C GLY A 459 -40.05 12.73 6.30
N ASP A 460 -41.29 12.29 6.54
CA ASP A 460 -42.05 11.34 5.69
C ASP A 460 -42.45 11.92 4.31
N ALA A 461 -41.61 12.80 3.76
CA ALA A 461 -41.68 13.41 2.44
C ALA A 461 -41.20 12.46 1.32
N SER A 462 -41.31 11.14 1.53
CA SER A 462 -40.85 10.13 0.56
C SER A 462 -41.48 10.29 -0.83
N ASP A 463 -42.68 10.86 -0.89
CA ASP A 463 -43.38 11.17 -2.14
C ASP A 463 -42.86 12.42 -2.84
N LEU A 464 -42.34 13.43 -2.12
CA LEU A 464 -41.59 14.52 -2.76
C LEU A 464 -40.32 13.97 -3.40
N ILE A 465 -39.58 13.17 -2.63
CA ILE A 465 -38.24 12.68 -2.98
C ILE A 465 -38.29 11.86 -4.27
N LYS A 466 -39.25 10.94 -4.39
CA LYS A 466 -39.46 10.13 -5.63
C LYS A 466 -39.77 10.97 -6.87
N ASN A 467 -40.24 12.21 -6.68
CA ASN A 467 -40.66 13.10 -7.75
C ASN A 467 -39.62 14.19 -8.09
N ILE A 468 -38.49 14.21 -7.38
CA ILE A 468 -37.33 15.05 -7.68
C ILE A 468 -36.50 14.38 -8.77
N GLU A 469 -36.26 15.11 -9.86
CA GLU A 469 -35.23 14.75 -10.83
C GLU A 469 -34.12 15.80 -10.78
N PHE A 470 -32.95 15.41 -10.30
CA PHE A 470 -31.74 16.22 -10.24
C PHE A 470 -31.16 16.47 -11.65
N PHE A 471 -30.63 17.68 -11.83
CA PHE A 471 -29.96 18.11 -13.05
C PHE A 471 -28.64 18.83 -12.75
N GLY A 472 -27.72 18.80 -13.71
CA GLY A 472 -26.47 19.55 -13.63
C GLY A 472 -25.46 18.99 -12.63
N VAL A 473 -25.63 17.72 -12.24
CA VAL A 473 -24.70 17.02 -11.37
C VAL A 473 -23.49 16.61 -12.21
N GLU A 474 -22.30 16.98 -11.73
CA GLU A 474 -21.04 16.73 -12.43
C GLU A 474 -20.16 15.84 -11.57
N GLY A 475 -19.57 14.80 -12.16
CA GLY A 475 -18.59 13.94 -11.50
C GLY A 475 -17.18 14.19 -12.02
N TYR A 476 -16.22 14.21 -11.12
CA TYR A 476 -14.80 14.41 -11.44
C TYR A 476 -13.98 13.34 -10.74
N VAL A 477 -13.22 12.56 -11.51
CA VAL A 477 -12.35 11.53 -10.98
C VAL A 477 -10.93 12.04 -10.94
N PHE A 478 -10.26 11.81 -9.82
CA PHE A 478 -8.90 12.23 -9.55
C PHE A 478 -8.05 10.99 -9.26
N ALA A 479 -6.95 10.85 -9.97
CA ALA A 479 -5.84 9.98 -9.60
C ALA A 479 -4.63 10.87 -9.29
N ILE A 480 -4.22 10.90 -8.03
CA ILE A 480 -3.14 11.78 -7.56
C ILE A 480 -1.83 10.99 -7.60
N GLN A 481 -0.82 11.55 -8.26
CA GLN A 481 0.51 10.94 -8.31
C GLN A 481 1.16 10.92 -6.92
N PRO A 482 2.10 9.99 -6.66
CA PRO A 482 3.02 10.16 -5.53
C PRO A 482 3.73 11.52 -5.67
N GLY A 483 4.07 12.20 -4.57
CA GLY A 483 4.59 13.58 -4.54
C GLY A 483 5.99 13.78 -5.16
N ILE A 484 6.20 13.28 -6.37
CA ILE A 484 7.47 13.12 -7.07
C ILE A 484 7.23 13.44 -8.55
N GLU A 485 8.00 14.41 -9.05
CA GLU A 485 7.77 15.04 -10.35
C GLU A 485 7.87 14.07 -11.53
N VAL A 486 8.69 13.02 -11.41
CA VAL A 486 8.89 12.00 -12.45
C VAL A 486 7.60 11.27 -12.85
N PHE A 487 6.57 11.24 -11.99
CA PHE A 487 5.27 10.64 -12.31
C PHE A 487 4.38 11.54 -13.18
N LYS A 488 4.83 12.76 -13.50
CA LYS A 488 4.10 13.68 -14.38
C LYS A 488 3.89 13.04 -15.75
N GLY A 489 2.63 12.94 -16.17
CA GLY A 489 2.24 12.33 -17.46
C GLY A 489 2.20 10.81 -17.45
N VAL A 490 2.42 10.17 -16.30
CA VAL A 490 2.05 8.76 -16.09
C VAL A 490 0.53 8.67 -15.96
N ASN A 491 -0.05 7.61 -16.53
CA ASN A 491 -1.47 7.35 -16.50
C ASN A 491 -1.71 5.86 -16.23
N TYR A 492 -2.88 5.51 -15.68
CA TYR A 492 -3.42 4.18 -15.89
C TYR A 492 -3.85 4.06 -17.34
N SER A 493 -3.38 3.00 -18.00
CA SER A 493 -3.64 2.70 -19.41
C SER A 493 -5.09 2.27 -19.60
N ASN A 494 -5.63 1.55 -18.60
CA ASN A 494 -7.00 1.13 -18.55
C ASN A 494 -7.58 1.41 -17.16
N CYS A 495 -8.68 2.14 -17.13
CA CYS A 495 -9.46 2.46 -15.96
C CYS A 495 -10.93 2.33 -16.33
N LYS A 496 -11.63 1.48 -15.60
CA LYS A 496 -13.06 1.35 -15.65
C LYS A 496 -13.62 1.58 -14.26
N LEU A 497 -14.48 2.58 -14.11
CA LEU A 497 -15.22 2.84 -12.88
C LEU A 497 -16.71 2.69 -13.17
N GLU A 498 -17.37 1.84 -12.40
CA GLU A 498 -18.80 1.56 -12.52
C GLU A 498 -19.49 1.80 -11.18
N ALA A 499 -20.58 2.56 -11.19
CA ALA A 499 -21.51 2.59 -10.08
C ALA A 499 -22.34 1.31 -10.11
N VAL A 500 -22.30 0.52 -9.04
CA VAL A 500 -23.10 -0.68 -8.83
C VAL A 500 -24.07 -0.39 -7.69
N TYR A 501 -25.37 -0.45 -7.97
CA TYR A 501 -26.39 -0.04 -7.01
C TYR A 501 -27.68 -0.83 -7.17
N GLU A 502 -28.55 -0.71 -6.18
CA GLU A 502 -29.87 -1.34 -6.16
C GLU A 502 -30.94 -0.26 -6.02
N THR A 503 -31.99 -0.36 -6.84
CA THR A 503 -33.22 0.45 -6.73
C THR A 503 -34.39 -0.51 -6.68
N ASP A 504 -35.24 -0.43 -5.66
CA ASP A 504 -36.45 -1.25 -5.52
C ASP A 504 -36.20 -2.78 -5.63
N GLY A 505 -35.07 -3.28 -5.13
CA GLY A 505 -34.71 -4.70 -5.25
C GLY A 505 -34.05 -5.10 -6.57
N ILE A 506 -33.81 -4.16 -7.49
CA ILE A 506 -33.27 -4.41 -8.83
C ILE A 506 -31.82 -3.92 -8.91
N PRO A 507 -30.84 -4.81 -9.08
CA PRO A 507 -29.45 -4.44 -9.31
C PRO A 507 -29.30 -3.71 -10.65
N LYS A 508 -28.57 -2.60 -10.62
CA LYS A 508 -28.23 -1.75 -11.77
C LYS A 508 -26.73 -1.45 -11.79
N THR A 509 -26.24 -1.08 -12.96
CA THR A 509 -24.86 -0.65 -13.14
C THR A 509 -24.80 0.53 -14.10
N SER A 510 -24.03 1.55 -13.77
CA SER A 510 -23.80 2.74 -14.60
C SER A 510 -22.30 2.96 -14.77
N GLU A 511 -21.85 3.07 -16.02
CA GLU A 511 -20.44 3.37 -16.33
C GLU A 511 -20.16 4.85 -16.04
N LEU A 512 -19.16 5.11 -15.20
CA LEU A 512 -18.74 6.48 -14.83
C LEU A 512 -17.49 6.91 -15.60
N VAL A 513 -16.55 5.98 -15.80
CA VAL A 513 -15.29 6.18 -16.52
C VAL A 513 -14.94 4.90 -17.26
N ASN A 514 -14.48 5.03 -18.51
CA ASN A 514 -13.90 3.95 -19.30
C ASN A 514 -12.82 4.51 -20.23
N GLY A 515 -11.56 4.14 -20.01
CA GLY A 515 -10.42 4.62 -20.80
C GLY A 515 -9.16 4.79 -19.97
N SER A 516 -8.32 5.77 -20.30
CA SER A 516 -7.11 6.07 -19.52
C SER A 516 -7.38 7.08 -18.40
N LEU A 517 -6.68 6.93 -17.27
CA LEU A 517 -6.81 7.81 -16.12
C LEU A 517 -5.45 8.45 -15.79
N GLY A 518 -5.30 9.72 -16.11
CA GLY A 518 -4.02 10.43 -15.93
C GLY A 518 -3.73 10.86 -14.52
N LEU A 519 -2.48 10.70 -14.07
CA LEU A 519 -2.08 11.10 -12.73
C LEU A 519 -1.87 12.62 -12.64
N LYS A 520 -2.29 13.21 -11.53
CA LYS A 520 -2.26 14.66 -11.28
C LYS A 520 -1.36 15.01 -10.10
N GLU A 521 -0.54 16.05 -10.28
CA GLU A 521 0.43 16.55 -9.29
C GLU A 521 -0.25 17.11 -8.04
N THR A 522 -1.36 17.82 -8.22
CA THR A 522 -2.00 18.57 -7.14
C THR A 522 -2.87 17.66 -6.29
N LYS A 523 -2.39 17.31 -5.10
CA LYS A 523 -3.28 16.82 -4.04
C LYS A 523 -4.22 17.96 -3.65
N ILE A 524 -5.49 17.87 -4.03
CA ILE A 524 -6.51 18.80 -3.57
C ILE A 524 -6.91 18.40 -2.15
N ASP A 525 -6.38 19.15 -1.20
CA ASP A 525 -6.79 19.08 0.20
C ASP A 525 -8.00 19.99 0.41
N LEU A 526 -9.19 19.42 0.20
CA LEU A 526 -10.44 20.14 0.37
C LEU A 526 -10.66 20.60 1.82
N ASP A 527 -10.15 19.87 2.81
CA ASP A 527 -10.28 20.28 4.22
C ASP A 527 -9.44 21.53 4.50
N ALA A 528 -8.26 21.66 3.88
CA ALA A 528 -7.44 22.86 3.99
C ALA A 528 -8.01 24.07 3.22
N LEU A 529 -8.84 23.84 2.20
CA LEU A 529 -9.51 24.89 1.42
C LEU A 529 -10.85 25.34 2.01
N ALA A 530 -11.43 24.52 2.90
CA ALA A 530 -12.70 24.81 3.53
C ALA A 530 -12.53 25.74 4.74
N ASP A 531 -13.52 26.59 4.98
CA ASP A 531 -13.60 27.36 6.22
C ASP A 531 -14.17 26.53 7.39
N GLU A 532 -14.39 27.18 8.54
CA GLU A 532 -14.94 26.55 9.75
C GLU A 532 -16.36 25.99 9.57
N ASN A 533 -17.09 26.41 8.53
CA ASN A 533 -18.44 25.93 8.19
C ASN A 533 -18.42 24.93 7.02
N TYR A 534 -17.24 24.41 6.66
CA TYR A 534 -17.03 23.53 5.52
C TYR A 534 -17.36 24.18 4.15
N MET A 535 -17.29 25.51 4.05
CA MET A 535 -17.53 26.23 2.80
C MET A 535 -16.23 26.40 2.00
N ILE A 536 -16.31 26.13 0.69
CA ILE A 536 -15.22 26.27 -0.27
C ILE A 536 -15.60 27.31 -1.32
N THR A 537 -14.74 28.31 -1.51
CA THR A 537 -14.93 29.38 -2.51
C THR A 537 -13.91 29.34 -3.65
N ASP A 538 -12.96 28.40 -3.62
CA ASP A 538 -11.95 28.25 -4.66
C ASP A 538 -12.51 27.52 -5.88
N LYS A 539 -12.73 28.28 -6.96
CA LYS A 539 -13.22 27.73 -8.23
C LYS A 539 -12.21 26.88 -9.00
N SER A 540 -10.92 26.99 -8.66
CA SER A 540 -9.85 26.30 -9.41
C SER A 540 -9.86 24.79 -9.19
N ILE A 541 -10.50 24.30 -8.12
CA ILE A 541 -10.61 22.88 -7.77
C ILE A 541 -11.15 22.04 -8.95
N LEU A 542 -12.09 22.60 -9.72
CA LEU A 542 -12.76 21.93 -10.84
C LEU A 542 -12.19 22.33 -12.21
N SER A 543 -11.01 22.95 -12.25
CA SER A 543 -10.35 23.23 -13.53
C SER A 543 -9.82 21.95 -14.19
N PRO A 544 -9.83 21.84 -15.54
CA PRO A 544 -9.38 20.63 -16.26
C PRO A 544 -7.96 20.16 -15.97
N GLU A 545 -7.07 21.06 -15.55
CA GLU A 545 -5.72 20.71 -15.11
C GLU A 545 -5.70 19.85 -13.85
N ASN A 546 -6.71 19.97 -12.99
CA ASN A 546 -6.70 19.42 -11.63
C ASN A 546 -7.32 18.02 -11.52
N TYR A 547 -8.26 17.65 -12.38
CA TYR A 547 -8.90 16.32 -12.38
C TYR A 547 -8.41 15.45 -13.54
N SER A 548 -8.46 14.13 -13.36
CA SER A 548 -8.03 13.15 -14.36
C SER A 548 -9.05 13.02 -15.48
N VAL A 549 -10.33 12.85 -15.14
CA VAL A 549 -11.44 12.77 -16.09
C VAL A 549 -12.72 13.33 -15.50
N LYS A 550 -13.54 13.99 -16.32
CA LYS A 550 -14.91 14.37 -15.97
C LYS A 550 -15.84 13.25 -16.45
N THR A 551 -16.69 12.73 -15.57
CA THR A 551 -17.69 11.70 -15.93
C THR A 551 -18.73 12.27 -16.89
N GLU A 552 -19.46 11.41 -17.58
CA GLU A 552 -20.63 11.86 -18.35
C GLU A 552 -21.72 12.39 -17.41
N ASP A 553 -22.14 13.64 -17.60
CA ASP A 553 -23.12 14.30 -16.72
C ASP A 553 -24.43 13.51 -16.63
N SER A 554 -24.86 12.87 -17.72
CA SER A 554 -26.06 12.02 -17.74
C SER A 554 -25.92 10.74 -16.92
N ALA A 555 -24.73 10.14 -16.85
CA ALA A 555 -24.51 8.91 -16.08
C ALA A 555 -24.66 9.17 -14.58
N VAL A 556 -24.12 10.30 -14.10
CA VAL A 556 -24.22 10.71 -12.69
C VAL A 556 -25.62 11.21 -12.34
N CYS A 557 -26.25 12.00 -13.22
CA CYS A 557 -27.63 12.42 -13.00
C CYS A 557 -28.58 11.22 -12.94
N ASN A 558 -28.46 10.26 -13.88
CA ASN A 558 -29.29 9.05 -13.86
C ASN A 558 -29.05 8.22 -12.60
N LEU A 559 -27.80 8.09 -12.16
CA LEU A 559 -27.46 7.41 -10.91
C LEU A 559 -28.16 8.05 -9.70
N LEU A 560 -28.12 9.37 -9.57
CA LEU A 560 -28.79 10.05 -8.45
C LEU A 560 -30.31 9.98 -8.55
N ASN A 561 -30.86 10.10 -9.77
CA ASN A 561 -32.30 10.07 -10.03
C ASN A 561 -32.91 8.68 -9.86
N ASP A 562 -32.10 7.63 -9.98
CA ASP A 562 -32.48 6.26 -9.66
C ASP A 562 -32.61 6.03 -8.13
N MET A 563 -32.25 7.01 -7.30
CA MET A 563 -32.40 6.97 -5.84
C MET A 563 -31.89 5.67 -5.22
N PRO A 564 -30.59 5.36 -5.36
CA PRO A 564 -30.06 4.07 -4.94
C PRO A 564 -30.18 3.88 -3.42
N ASP A 565 -30.63 2.69 -3.01
CA ASP A 565 -30.69 2.27 -1.61
C ASP A 565 -29.30 1.87 -1.08
N SER A 566 -28.42 1.44 -1.99
CA SER A 566 -27.00 1.25 -1.73
C SER A 566 -26.22 1.57 -2.99
N LEU A 567 -25.08 2.24 -2.84
CA LEU A 567 -24.20 2.59 -3.94
C LEU A 567 -22.78 2.12 -3.65
N LYS A 568 -22.24 1.30 -4.56
CA LYS A 568 -20.85 0.87 -4.56
C LYS A 568 -20.16 1.37 -5.82
N ILE A 569 -18.87 1.66 -5.72
CA ILE A 569 -18.03 1.90 -6.88
C ILE A 569 -17.19 0.67 -7.13
N LYS A 570 -17.44 0.00 -8.25
CA LYS A 570 -16.57 -1.04 -8.78
C LYS A 570 -15.47 -0.38 -9.60
N TYR A 571 -14.24 -0.81 -9.39
CA TYR A 571 -13.07 -0.33 -10.12
C TYR A 571 -12.31 -1.48 -10.76
N GLU A 572 -11.85 -1.24 -11.99
CA GLU A 572 -10.86 -2.04 -12.70
C GLU A 572 -9.76 -1.09 -13.16
N LEU A 573 -8.55 -1.27 -12.66
CA LEU A 573 -7.39 -0.42 -12.93
C LEU A 573 -6.26 -1.30 -13.42
N SER A 574 -5.68 -0.98 -14.57
CA SER A 574 -4.51 -1.72 -15.03
C SER A 574 -3.53 -0.92 -15.86
N GLY A 575 -2.26 -1.30 -15.62
CA GLY A 575 -1.09 -0.90 -16.39
C GLY A 575 -0.77 0.57 -16.25
N PHE A 576 0.30 0.91 -15.54
CA PHE A 576 0.89 2.23 -15.69
C PHE A 576 1.57 2.36 -17.05
N SER A 577 1.32 3.49 -17.71
CA SER A 577 2.02 3.85 -18.93
C SER A 577 2.33 5.33 -18.98
N ASN A 578 3.37 5.64 -19.75
CA ASN A 578 3.69 6.98 -20.23
C ASN A 578 4.17 6.82 -21.69
N ALA A 579 4.78 7.86 -22.27
CA ALA A 579 5.23 7.81 -23.65
C ALA A 579 6.28 6.70 -23.94
N THR A 580 7.04 6.26 -22.94
CA THR A 580 8.15 5.29 -23.08
C THR A 580 7.95 4.00 -22.28
N ASN A 581 6.96 3.95 -21.37
CA ASN A 581 6.81 2.96 -20.30
C ASN A 581 7.99 2.87 -19.35
N GLU A 582 8.79 3.94 -19.25
CA GLU A 582 9.97 3.99 -18.39
C GLU A 582 9.89 5.19 -17.45
N LEU A 583 10.34 5.02 -16.20
CA LEU A 583 10.60 6.11 -15.26
C LEU A 583 12.07 6.13 -14.87
N GLU A 584 12.68 7.31 -14.92
CA GLU A 584 14.01 7.58 -14.40
C GLU A 584 13.87 8.29 -13.06
N LEU A 585 14.27 7.61 -11.99
CA LEU A 585 14.23 8.08 -10.62
C LEU A 585 15.65 8.44 -10.20
N THR A 586 15.84 9.62 -9.60
CA THR A 586 17.08 9.90 -8.88
C THR A 586 17.13 9.12 -7.57
N GLY A 587 18.29 9.02 -6.93
CA GLY A 587 18.40 8.45 -5.59
C GLY A 587 17.50 9.17 -4.57
N GLU A 588 17.31 10.49 -4.71
CA GLU A 588 16.39 11.26 -3.86
C GLU A 588 14.91 10.94 -4.13
N ASP A 589 14.53 10.76 -5.40
CA ASP A 589 13.17 10.34 -5.76
C ASP A 589 12.88 8.94 -5.21
N PHE A 590 13.86 8.04 -5.27
CA PHE A 590 13.76 6.71 -4.70
C PHE A 590 13.60 6.73 -3.18
N GLU A 591 14.38 7.55 -2.47
CA GLU A 591 14.22 7.76 -1.02
C GLU A 591 12.81 8.31 -0.70
N LYS A 592 12.32 9.30 -1.46
CA LYS A 592 10.94 9.83 -1.28
C LYS A 592 9.85 8.79 -1.57
N LEU A 593 10.04 7.91 -2.55
CA LEU A 593 9.11 6.82 -2.84
C LEU A 593 8.98 5.84 -1.68
N THR A 594 10.05 5.64 -0.89
CA THR A 594 9.96 4.78 0.30
C THR A 594 9.03 5.36 1.37
N GLU A 595 8.81 6.68 1.37
CA GLU A 595 7.92 7.38 2.30
C GLU A 595 6.49 7.56 1.73
N LEU A 596 6.36 7.84 0.42
CA LEU A 596 5.10 8.13 -0.28
C LEU A 596 4.79 7.01 -1.29
N LYS A 597 4.32 5.87 -0.78
CA LYS A 597 4.22 4.61 -1.54
C LYS A 597 3.03 4.51 -2.50
N SER A 598 2.14 5.49 -2.57
CA SER A 598 0.81 5.26 -3.13
C SER A 598 0.30 6.31 -4.12
N VAL A 599 -0.52 5.83 -5.06
CA VAL A 599 -1.41 6.62 -5.89
C VAL A 599 -2.79 6.59 -5.24
N GLN A 600 -3.39 7.77 -5.06
CA GLN A 600 -4.72 7.91 -4.44
C GLN A 600 -5.76 8.21 -5.51
N ILE A 601 -6.83 7.42 -5.52
CA ILE A 601 -7.94 7.58 -6.46
C ILE A 601 -9.19 7.94 -5.68
N PHE A 602 -9.86 9.01 -6.09
CA PHE A 602 -11.13 9.45 -5.51
C PHE A 602 -12.03 10.07 -6.57
N ILE A 603 -13.33 10.09 -6.30
CA ILE A 603 -14.33 10.82 -7.08
C ILE A 603 -14.84 12.02 -6.28
N LEU A 604 -15.08 13.12 -6.96
CA LEU A 604 -15.67 14.34 -6.43
C LEU A 604 -16.94 14.63 -7.23
N LEU A 605 -18.08 14.66 -6.55
CA LEU A 605 -19.36 15.03 -7.15
C LEU A 605 -19.66 16.50 -6.83
N LYS A 606 -19.95 17.29 -7.86
CA LYS A 606 -20.57 18.61 -7.71
C LYS A 606 -22.07 18.45 -7.88
N VAL A 607 -22.81 18.64 -6.79
CA VAL A 607 -24.25 18.47 -6.73
C VAL A 607 -24.91 19.84 -6.54
N PRO A 608 -25.36 20.52 -7.61
CA PRO A 608 -26.23 21.67 -7.45
C PRO A 608 -27.64 21.22 -7.03
N LEU A 609 -28.28 21.97 -6.14
CA LEU A 609 -29.68 21.76 -5.77
C LEU A 609 -30.59 22.35 -6.88
N GLN A 610 -30.53 21.67 -8.02
CA GLN A 610 -31.25 21.98 -9.24
C GLN A 610 -32.04 20.75 -9.66
N PHE A 611 -33.36 20.88 -9.75
CA PHE A 611 -34.23 19.74 -10.01
C PHE A 611 -35.53 20.13 -10.72
N THR A 612 -36.22 19.15 -11.30
CA THR A 612 -37.63 19.28 -11.70
C THR A 612 -38.51 18.46 -10.77
N LEU A 613 -39.78 18.84 -10.69
CA LEU A 613 -40.82 18.07 -10.02
C LEU A 613 -41.69 17.43 -11.10
N LYS A 614 -41.77 16.10 -11.11
CA LYS A 614 -42.50 15.34 -12.15
C LYS A 614 -43.99 15.23 -11.87
N ASP A 615 -44.37 14.94 -10.62
CA ASP A 615 -45.76 14.80 -10.20
C ASP A 615 -46.13 15.78 -9.09
N LYS A 616 -47.38 16.25 -9.11
CA LYS A 616 -47.92 17.10 -8.04
C LYS A 616 -47.94 16.28 -6.76
N PHE A 617 -47.40 16.84 -5.69
CA PHE A 617 -47.35 16.17 -4.41
C PHE A 617 -47.76 17.14 -3.30
N ASP A 618 -48.44 16.57 -2.32
CA ASP A 618 -48.89 17.24 -1.10
C ASP A 618 -47.98 16.76 0.04
N PHE A 619 -47.39 17.67 0.80
CA PHE A 619 -46.52 17.29 1.93
C PHE A 619 -47.37 16.77 3.11
N PRO A 620 -47.11 15.59 3.68
CA PRO A 620 -47.64 15.20 4.98
C PRO A 620 -46.74 15.70 6.12
N LEU A 621 -47.36 16.23 7.18
CA LEU A 621 -46.77 16.22 8.53
C LEU A 621 -47.82 15.57 9.44
N ASP A 622 -47.58 14.28 9.63
CA ASP A 622 -48.21 13.21 10.39
C ASP A 622 -49.62 12.68 10.05
N SER A 623 -49.76 11.40 10.35
CA SER A 623 -50.41 10.35 9.58
C SER A 623 -51.70 9.86 10.23
N HIS A 624 -52.83 10.00 9.55
CA HIS A 624 -53.91 9.01 9.54
C HIS A 624 -55.08 9.42 8.63
N VAL A 625 -55.70 8.37 8.09
CA VAL A 625 -57.01 8.26 7.43
C VAL A 625 -56.99 8.32 5.89
N ALA A 626 -57.51 7.22 5.33
CA ALA A 626 -57.77 6.97 3.93
C ALA A 626 -58.89 7.87 3.40
N ASP A 627 -58.58 8.68 2.39
CA ASP A 627 -59.41 9.12 1.26
C ASP A 627 -58.66 10.24 0.51
N ASP A 628 -58.18 9.98 -0.73
CA ASP A 628 -57.69 10.86 -1.82
C ASP A 628 -57.05 12.26 -1.57
N TYR A 629 -56.65 12.60 -0.35
CA TYR A 629 -55.94 13.84 -0.02
C TYR A 629 -55.03 13.62 1.19
N VAL A 630 -53.85 14.24 1.19
CA VAL A 630 -52.91 14.23 2.31
C VAL A 630 -52.83 15.64 2.90
N THR A 631 -52.89 15.72 4.23
CA THR A 631 -53.06 16.98 4.98
C THR A 631 -51.87 17.21 5.91
N VAL A 632 -51.35 18.43 5.99
CA VAL A 632 -50.37 18.85 7.02
C VAL A 632 -51.16 19.16 8.29
N SER A 633 -50.96 18.40 9.35
CA SER A 633 -51.84 18.45 10.53
C SER A 633 -51.63 19.69 11.41
N ASP A 634 -50.45 20.34 11.40
CA ASP A 634 -50.30 21.61 12.11
C ASP A 634 -49.08 22.45 11.65
N VAL A 635 -49.33 23.68 11.19
CA VAL A 635 -48.32 24.71 10.96
C VAL A 635 -47.56 25.08 12.24
N ARG A 636 -48.13 24.85 13.43
CA ARG A 636 -47.43 25.09 14.70
C ARG A 636 -46.25 24.15 14.90
N SER A 637 -46.33 22.89 14.44
CA SER A 637 -45.20 21.96 14.50
C SER A 637 -44.02 22.47 13.66
N LEU A 638 -44.31 23.01 12.48
CA LEU A 638 -43.34 23.71 11.64
C LEU A 638 -42.78 24.96 12.35
N ILE A 639 -43.62 25.82 12.94
CA ILE A 639 -43.17 27.01 13.70
C ILE A 639 -42.31 26.63 14.92
N ASN A 640 -42.62 25.54 15.63
CA ASN A 640 -41.84 25.03 16.76
C ASN A 640 -40.49 24.49 16.31
N THR A 641 -40.47 23.73 15.21
CA THR A 641 -39.25 23.20 14.56
C THR A 641 -38.34 24.31 14.05
N ILE A 642 -38.93 25.45 13.64
CA ILE A 642 -38.20 26.62 13.20
C ILE A 642 -37.67 27.46 14.37
N ASN A 643 -38.43 27.58 15.46
CA ASN A 643 -38.09 28.48 16.57
C ASN A 643 -37.16 27.88 17.64
N GLY A 644 -36.92 26.55 17.66
CA GLY A 644 -35.93 25.89 18.51
C GLY A 644 -36.13 26.03 20.03
N ASN A 645 -37.20 26.69 20.48
CA ASN A 645 -37.52 26.89 21.88
C ASN A 645 -38.40 25.74 22.35
N GLY A 646 -37.92 24.99 23.34
CA GLY A 646 -38.49 23.73 23.85
C GLY A 646 -39.88 23.78 24.51
N ASP A 647 -40.75 24.72 24.13
CA ASP A 647 -42.19 24.64 24.39
C ASP A 647 -42.83 23.82 23.26
N THR A 648 -42.86 22.49 23.42
CA THR A 648 -43.59 21.60 22.51
C THR A 648 -45.09 21.83 22.67
N PHE A 649 -45.74 22.39 21.65
CA PHE A 649 -47.20 22.36 21.56
C PHE A 649 -47.63 20.95 21.15
N ASP A 650 -48.49 20.31 21.95
CA ASP A 650 -49.07 19.01 21.65
C ASP A 650 -50.08 19.13 20.50
N GLU A 651 -49.95 18.29 19.47
CA GLU A 651 -50.79 18.29 18.26
C GLU A 651 -52.26 17.93 18.54
N THR A 652 -52.53 17.38 19.72
CA THR A 652 -53.89 17.10 20.19
C THR A 652 -54.52 18.25 20.99
N GLU A 653 -53.76 19.32 21.26
CA GLU A 653 -54.28 20.48 21.97
C GLU A 653 -55.15 21.36 21.07
N ASP A 654 -56.41 21.52 21.50
CA ASP A 654 -57.33 22.51 20.95
C ASP A 654 -56.66 23.89 20.78
N LEU A 655 -56.77 24.50 19.59
CA LEU A 655 -56.13 25.78 19.27
C LEU A 655 -56.57 26.90 20.24
N LEU A 656 -57.81 26.83 20.69
CA LEU A 656 -58.43 27.77 21.61
C LEU A 656 -58.12 27.43 23.08
N LYS A 657 -57.44 26.30 23.34
CA LYS A 657 -57.16 25.71 24.65
C LYS A 657 -58.43 25.52 25.46
N ARG A 658 -59.47 25.00 24.81
CA ARG A 658 -60.65 24.48 25.49
C ARG A 658 -60.23 23.16 26.15
N ASP A 659 -60.39 23.03 27.45
CA ASP A 659 -60.01 21.82 28.18
C ASP A 659 -61.18 20.80 28.24
N SER A 660 -62.42 21.29 28.05
CA SER A 660 -63.63 20.49 27.89
C SER A 660 -64.75 21.25 27.14
N GLU A 661 -65.75 20.52 26.63
CA GLU A 661 -66.95 21.10 25.99
C GLU A 661 -67.81 21.91 26.99
N GLU A 662 -67.77 21.56 28.28
CA GLU A 662 -68.54 22.25 29.33
C GLU A 662 -67.99 23.63 29.69
N ASP A 663 -66.66 23.79 29.66
CA ASP A 663 -65.96 25.06 29.99
C ASP A 663 -66.35 26.21 29.05
N PHE A 664 -66.95 25.90 27.91
CA PHE A 664 -67.26 26.85 26.85
C PHE A 664 -68.69 27.41 26.88
N LYS A 665 -69.58 26.82 27.69
CA LYS A 665 -70.99 27.25 27.81
C LYS A 665 -71.12 28.71 28.28
N ASP A 666 -70.25 29.14 29.19
CA ASP A 666 -70.25 30.51 29.74
C ASP A 666 -69.80 31.58 28.74
N VAL A 667 -69.01 31.18 27.73
CA VAL A 667 -68.45 32.08 26.72
C VAL A 667 -69.35 32.15 25.48
N LYS A 668 -70.20 31.13 25.25
CA LYS A 668 -71.11 31.02 24.09
C LYS A 668 -72.03 32.22 23.91
N LYS A 669 -72.49 32.82 25.00
CA LYS A 669 -73.33 34.05 24.99
C LYS A 669 -72.63 35.28 24.40
N TYR A 670 -71.31 35.23 24.23
CA TYR A 670 -70.51 36.31 23.66
C TYR A 670 -70.12 36.08 22.20
N PHE A 671 -70.41 34.93 21.59
CA PHE A 671 -70.07 34.68 20.17
C PHE A 671 -70.90 35.52 19.21
N ASP A 672 -72.15 35.83 19.57
CA ASP A 672 -72.96 36.78 18.81
C ASP A 672 -72.39 38.21 18.83
N LEU A 673 -71.39 38.48 19.68
CA LEU A 673 -70.65 39.75 19.68
C LEU A 673 -69.47 39.74 18.71
N VAL A 674 -69.10 38.61 18.14
CA VAL A 674 -68.00 38.51 17.17
C VAL A 674 -68.58 38.80 15.78
N ASP A 675 -68.18 39.94 15.21
CA ASP A 675 -68.58 40.39 13.87
C ASP A 675 -67.86 39.57 12.80
N SER A 676 -66.54 39.46 12.95
CA SER A 676 -65.66 38.74 12.06
C SER A 676 -64.36 38.37 12.75
N VAL A 677 -63.76 37.27 12.29
CA VAL A 677 -62.41 36.85 12.64
C VAL A 677 -61.60 36.85 11.37
N SER A 678 -60.43 37.49 11.41
CA SER A 678 -59.55 37.61 10.25
C SER A 678 -58.16 37.12 10.63
N ILE A 679 -57.64 36.15 9.90
CA ILE A 679 -56.27 35.66 10.03
C ILE A 679 -55.42 36.48 9.08
N TYR A 680 -54.50 37.24 9.64
CA TYR A 680 -53.48 37.94 8.89
C TYR A 680 -52.23 37.07 8.88
N TYR A 681 -51.72 36.76 7.69
CA TYR A 681 -50.53 35.94 7.53
C TYR A 681 -49.55 36.56 6.53
N LYS A 682 -48.28 36.28 6.75
CA LYS A 682 -47.17 36.63 5.86
C LYS A 682 -46.33 35.37 5.68
N ALA A 683 -46.20 34.95 4.44
CA ALA A 683 -45.39 33.79 4.05
C ALA A 683 -44.13 34.29 3.34
N THR A 684 -43.00 33.66 3.65
CA THR A 684 -41.73 33.85 2.95
C THR A 684 -41.44 32.57 2.19
N ASN A 685 -41.23 32.69 0.88
CA ASN A 685 -40.82 31.59 0.02
C ASN A 685 -39.89 32.11 -1.09
N SER A 686 -38.58 31.99 -0.86
CA SER A 686 -37.56 32.23 -1.91
C SER A 686 -36.96 30.94 -2.46
N THR A 687 -37.62 29.80 -2.25
CA THR A 687 -37.18 28.49 -2.74
C THR A 687 -37.43 28.27 -4.24
N GLN A 688 -38.07 29.21 -4.94
CA GLN A 688 -38.56 29.06 -6.33
C GLN A 688 -39.59 27.95 -6.55
N LEU A 689 -40.00 27.24 -5.49
CA LEU A 689 -41.10 26.28 -5.54
C LEU A 689 -42.43 27.02 -5.55
N GLU A 690 -43.38 26.57 -6.36
CA GLU A 690 -44.74 27.09 -6.32
C GLU A 690 -45.46 26.39 -5.18
N ILE A 691 -45.54 27.08 -4.05
CA ILE A 691 -46.13 26.58 -2.83
C ILE A 691 -47.50 27.24 -2.65
N SER A 692 -48.51 26.42 -2.42
CA SER A 692 -49.81 26.89 -1.96
C SER A 692 -50.15 26.15 -0.69
N GLY A 693 -50.99 26.74 0.14
CA GLY A 693 -51.58 26.03 1.26
C GLY A 693 -53.07 26.21 1.26
N SER A 694 -53.79 25.46 2.07
CA SER A 694 -55.16 25.82 2.40
C SER A 694 -55.44 25.57 3.87
N ILE A 695 -56.38 26.32 4.46
CA ILE A 695 -56.87 26.04 5.80
C ILE A 695 -58.10 25.16 5.66
N LYS A 696 -58.05 23.97 6.25
CA LYS A 696 -59.16 23.01 6.28
C LYS A 696 -59.22 22.34 7.65
N ASP A 697 -60.40 21.90 8.03
CA ASP A 697 -60.62 21.04 9.19
C ASP A 697 -61.30 19.73 8.74
N ASP A 698 -61.05 18.64 9.46
CA ASP A 698 -61.58 17.31 9.12
C ASP A 698 -63.12 17.27 9.09
N SER A 699 -63.76 18.16 9.85
CA SER A 699 -65.22 18.26 9.97
C SER A 699 -65.86 19.22 8.95
N ASN A 700 -65.08 19.78 8.01
CA ASN A 700 -65.51 20.77 6.99
C ASN A 700 -66.24 21.99 7.59
N LEU A 701 -65.87 22.41 8.80
CA LEU A 701 -66.50 23.52 9.53
C LEU A 701 -66.15 24.90 8.93
N ILE A 702 -65.04 24.96 8.20
CA ILE A 702 -64.55 26.13 7.47
C ILE A 702 -64.50 25.74 5.98
N GLU A 703 -65.02 26.59 5.10
CA GLU A 703 -64.82 26.40 3.66
C GLU A 703 -63.33 26.58 3.33
N GLU A 704 -62.76 25.71 2.50
CA GLU A 704 -61.33 25.71 2.16
C GLU A 704 -60.85 27.13 1.79
N LYS A 705 -59.94 27.68 2.60
CA LYS A 705 -59.33 29.01 2.35
C LYS A 705 -57.91 28.82 1.85
N THR A 706 -57.62 29.21 0.61
CA THR A 706 -56.28 29.08 0.04
C THR A 706 -55.29 30.12 0.59
N LEU A 707 -54.15 29.65 1.07
CA LEU A 707 -52.96 30.43 1.38
C LEU A 707 -52.06 30.53 0.15
N SER A 708 -51.77 31.76 -0.25
CA SER A 708 -50.79 32.06 -1.31
C SER A 708 -49.42 32.35 -0.72
N PHE A 709 -48.40 31.60 -1.15
CA PHE A 709 -46.97 31.81 -0.87
C PHE A 709 -46.35 32.41 -2.14
N GLU A 710 -46.26 33.73 -2.20
CA GLU A 710 -45.67 34.40 -3.38
C GLU A 710 -44.18 34.08 -3.47
N GLN A 711 -43.74 33.72 -4.67
CA GLN A 711 -42.32 33.61 -4.99
C GLN A 711 -41.79 35.04 -5.17
N SER A 712 -40.66 35.33 -4.53
CA SER A 712 -39.96 36.62 -4.49
C SER A 712 -40.41 37.55 -3.37
N GLU A 713 -39.54 37.61 -2.36
CA GLU A 713 -39.55 38.48 -1.18
C GLU A 713 -40.61 38.19 -0.10
N PRO A 714 -40.24 38.33 1.19
CA PRO A 714 -41.19 38.21 2.29
C PRO A 714 -42.30 39.25 2.09
N SER A 715 -43.55 38.84 1.83
CA SER A 715 -44.62 39.76 1.44
C SER A 715 -44.61 41.00 2.33
N ALA A 716 -44.42 42.19 1.75
CA ALA A 716 -44.26 43.41 2.54
C ALA A 716 -45.52 43.68 3.41
N GLU A 717 -46.66 43.13 2.99
CA GLU A 717 -47.96 43.25 3.65
C GLU A 717 -48.50 41.87 4.09
N PHE A 718 -49.20 41.86 5.22
CA PHE A 718 -49.96 40.70 5.66
C PHE A 718 -51.17 40.48 4.75
N LYS A 719 -51.33 39.26 4.24
CA LYS A 719 -52.54 38.82 3.55
C LYS A 719 -53.64 38.52 4.57
N LYS A 720 -54.89 38.82 4.25
CA LYS A 720 -56.06 38.62 5.12
C LYS A 720 -56.88 37.43 4.63
N LEU A 721 -57.11 36.45 5.51
CA LEU A 721 -58.15 35.44 5.38
C LEU A 721 -59.29 35.79 6.33
N GLU A 722 -60.50 35.91 5.80
CA GLU A 722 -61.67 36.26 6.59
C GLU A 722 -62.55 35.03 6.80
N LEU A 723 -62.93 34.78 8.06
CA LEU A 723 -63.92 33.79 8.44
C LEU A 723 -65.27 34.49 8.58
N THR A 724 -66.29 33.87 8.01
CA THR A 724 -67.68 34.31 8.14
C THR A 724 -68.20 34.07 9.57
N GLY A 725 -69.24 34.82 9.97
CA GLY A 725 -69.88 34.62 11.27
C GLY A 725 -70.40 33.20 11.50
N GLU A 726 -70.77 32.47 10.44
CA GLU A 726 -71.20 31.08 10.51
C GLU A 726 -70.03 30.12 10.71
N GLU A 727 -68.93 30.28 9.96
CA GLU A 727 -67.69 29.51 10.14
C GLU A 727 -67.14 29.70 11.57
N ILE A 728 -67.18 30.92 12.10
CA ILE A 728 -66.75 31.23 13.47
C ILE A 728 -67.61 30.51 14.51
N LYS A 729 -68.93 30.51 14.33
CA LYS A 729 -69.86 29.79 15.21
C LYS A 729 -69.61 28.28 15.16
N ASN A 730 -69.41 27.73 13.97
CA ASN A 730 -69.10 26.31 13.77
C ASN A 730 -67.78 25.91 14.46
N VAL A 731 -66.72 26.71 14.30
CA VAL A 731 -65.42 26.50 14.97
C VAL A 731 -65.58 26.52 16.49
N PHE A 732 -66.37 27.45 17.02
CA PHE A 732 -66.61 27.57 18.45
C PHE A 732 -67.52 26.48 19.02
N ASP A 733 -68.47 25.97 18.23
CA ASP A 733 -69.41 24.92 18.62
C ASP A 733 -68.84 23.50 18.50
N HIS A 734 -67.70 23.32 17.83
CA HIS A 734 -67.04 22.01 17.68
C HIS A 734 -65.77 21.93 18.53
N TYR A 735 -65.73 20.99 19.48
CA TYR A 735 -64.56 20.71 20.33
C TYR A 735 -64.02 19.29 20.05
N PRO A 736 -62.70 19.09 19.92
CA PRO A 736 -61.63 20.09 19.78
C PRO A 736 -61.61 20.73 18.38
N PHE A 737 -60.98 21.91 18.26
CA PHE A 737 -60.72 22.57 16.99
C PHE A 737 -59.22 22.58 16.72
N THR A 738 -58.82 21.81 15.72
CA THR A 738 -57.45 21.56 15.30
C THR A 738 -57.35 21.82 13.80
N PRO A 739 -57.22 23.09 13.38
CA PRO A 739 -57.16 23.42 11.96
C PRO A 739 -55.88 22.84 11.34
N LYS A 740 -56.04 22.17 10.21
CA LYS A 740 -54.94 21.64 9.42
C LYS A 740 -54.62 22.61 8.28
N ILE A 741 -53.34 22.75 7.95
CA ILE A 741 -52.89 23.64 6.88
C ILE A 741 -52.10 22.84 5.84
N PRO A 742 -52.75 22.00 5.00
CA PRO A 742 -52.10 21.30 3.91
C PRO A 742 -51.26 22.25 3.07
N ILE A 743 -50.00 21.87 2.82
CA ILE A 743 -49.11 22.56 1.89
C ILE A 743 -49.02 21.71 0.62
N LYS A 744 -49.36 22.33 -0.51
CA LYS A 744 -49.30 21.75 -1.84
C LYS A 744 -48.17 22.38 -2.62
N ILE A 745 -47.37 21.57 -3.29
CA ILE A 745 -46.30 22.04 -4.17
C ILE A 745 -46.63 21.66 -5.60
N THR A 746 -46.71 22.67 -6.46
CA THR A 746 -47.05 22.43 -7.87
C THR A 746 -45.86 21.85 -8.62
N ALA A 747 -46.07 20.67 -9.19
CA ALA A 747 -45.20 20.14 -10.23
C ALA A 747 -45.69 20.60 -11.60
N ASP A 748 -44.86 21.37 -12.28
CA ASP A 748 -45.07 21.86 -13.64
C ASP A 748 -43.97 21.40 -14.60
N GLY A 749 -43.10 20.48 -14.14
CA GLY A 749 -41.95 19.98 -14.89
C GLY A 749 -40.88 21.03 -15.16
N GLN A 750 -41.00 22.24 -14.60
CA GLN A 750 -39.99 23.28 -14.79
C GLN A 750 -38.77 23.02 -13.91
N LEU A 751 -37.61 23.37 -14.46
CA LEU A 751 -36.34 23.33 -13.74
C LEU A 751 -36.35 24.40 -12.65
N ARG A 752 -36.13 23.97 -11.40
CA ARG A 752 -36.01 24.82 -10.22
C ARG A 752 -34.56 24.82 -9.77
N GLN A 753 -34.10 25.99 -9.31
CA GLN A 753 -32.77 26.17 -8.76
C GLN A 753 -32.91 26.79 -7.38
N ILE A 754 -32.56 26.06 -6.33
CA ILE A 754 -32.70 26.59 -4.98
C ILE A 754 -31.53 27.55 -4.71
N PRO A 755 -31.76 28.87 -4.53
CA PRO A 755 -30.68 29.79 -4.22
C PRO A 755 -30.16 29.54 -2.80
N ARG A 756 -28.93 29.97 -2.51
CA ARG A 756 -28.31 29.78 -1.19
C ARG A 756 -29.03 30.52 -0.07
N ASN A 757 -29.59 31.69 -0.38
CA ASN A 757 -30.45 32.47 0.50
C ASN A 757 -31.93 32.06 0.41
N ALA A 758 -32.24 30.88 -0.13
CA ALA A 758 -33.59 30.34 -0.09
C ALA A 758 -34.06 30.26 1.36
N GLU A 759 -35.14 30.96 1.65
CA GLU A 759 -35.78 31.08 2.94
C GLU A 759 -37.21 30.59 2.81
N PHE A 760 -37.62 29.79 3.78
CA PHE A 760 -39.01 29.40 3.95
C PHE A 760 -39.47 29.78 5.35
N GLY A 761 -40.64 30.39 5.44
CA GLY A 761 -41.17 30.82 6.73
C GLY A 761 -42.59 31.34 6.68
N MET A 762 -43.18 31.47 7.86
CA MET A 762 -44.50 32.06 8.03
C MET A 762 -44.59 32.84 9.32
N SER A 763 -45.37 33.91 9.29
CA SER A 763 -45.76 34.69 10.45
C SER A 763 -47.23 35.06 10.35
N GLY A 764 -47.90 35.23 11.48
CA GLY A 764 -49.31 35.57 11.46
C GLY A 764 -49.85 36.12 12.76
N TYR A 765 -51.04 36.70 12.68
CA TYR A 765 -51.84 37.12 13.83
C TYR A 765 -53.33 37.01 13.49
N VAL A 766 -54.17 36.84 14.51
CA VAL A 766 -55.63 36.82 14.37
C VAL A 766 -56.18 38.15 14.85
N GLN A 767 -57.03 38.77 14.04
CA GLN A 767 -57.82 39.93 14.41
C GLN A 767 -59.28 39.52 14.64
N ILE A 768 -59.83 39.86 15.80
CA ILE A 768 -61.24 39.65 16.13
C ILE A 768 -61.91 41.00 16.17
N LYS A 769 -62.91 41.19 15.32
CA LYS A 769 -63.74 42.39 15.30
C LYS A 769 -65.03 42.09 16.03
N LEU A 770 -65.39 42.96 16.98
CA LEU A 770 -66.65 42.82 17.72
C LEU A 770 -67.75 43.73 17.15
N SER A 771 -68.95 43.19 17.07
CA SER A 771 -70.19 43.93 16.78
C SER A 771 -71.23 43.66 17.85
N GLY A 772 -72.13 44.61 18.05
CA GLY A 772 -73.22 44.45 19.02
C GLY A 772 -72.96 45.03 20.40
N GLN A 773 -73.79 44.57 21.33
CA GLN A 773 -73.98 45.17 22.64
C GLN A 773 -74.32 44.05 23.62
N VAL A 774 -73.56 43.92 24.72
CA VAL A 774 -73.82 42.89 25.72
C VAL A 774 -74.40 43.51 26.98
N GLU A 775 -75.47 42.91 27.49
CA GLU A 775 -76.03 43.24 28.80
C GLU A 775 -75.33 42.38 29.86
N ILE A 776 -74.63 43.02 30.79
CA ILE A 776 -73.83 42.32 31.81
C ILE A 776 -74.67 42.04 33.06
N TRP A 777 -75.76 42.79 33.25
CA TRP A 777 -76.62 42.71 34.44
C TRP A 777 -78.09 42.73 34.06
N ASN A 778 -78.85 41.79 34.64
CA ASN A 778 -80.30 41.83 34.67
C ASN A 778 -80.75 41.26 36.03
N LYS A 779 -81.22 42.10 36.94
CA LYS A 779 -81.72 41.63 38.25
C LYS A 779 -83.21 41.29 38.13
N ASN A 780 -83.51 40.02 37.87
CA ASN A 780 -84.75 39.34 38.29
C ASN A 780 -84.62 37.82 38.06
N GLU A 781 -83.86 37.14 38.91
CA GLU A 781 -84.38 35.93 39.53
C GLU A 781 -84.78 36.32 40.95
N LYS A 782 -86.09 36.43 41.16
CA LYS A 782 -86.66 36.27 42.49
C LYS A 782 -87.02 34.80 42.63
N GLU A 783 -86.37 34.15 43.59
CA GLU A 783 -86.90 32.97 44.26
C GLU A 783 -88.37 33.23 44.66
N GLU A 784 -89.27 32.34 44.25
CA GLU A 784 -90.44 31.91 45.03
C GLU A 784 -91.07 30.66 44.38
N ASN A 785 -90.79 29.50 44.99
CA ASN A 785 -91.46 28.18 44.92
C ASN A 785 -91.84 27.56 43.57
#